data_AF-A0A2T7W9Y8-F1
#
_entry.id   AF-A0A2T7W9Y8-F1
#
_cell.length_a   1.000
_cell.length_b   1.000
_cell.length_c   1.000
_cell.angle_alpha   90.00
_cell.angle_beta   90.00
_cell.angle_gamma   90.00
#
_symmetry.space_group_name_H-M   'P 1'
#
loop_
_entity.id
_entity.type
_entity.pdbx_description
1 polymer ?
#
loop_
_entity_poly.entity_id
_entity_poly.type
_entity_poly.pdbx_seq_one_letter_code
_entity_poly.pdbx_strand_id
1 'polypeptide(L)'
;MLSMAVTLGVGTFAPAVALSAQAADAVPADGLLVQYPLDETSGTVAKNTAPDSRFGDGVVEGTPSWAGGGQGFAFPGGDGGSGAAIKLPDDLNVGLDAITVSFDVKIAPEQRNYYWIYGIGNTANGIGDGYLFGSGDSFHTVIASGGPATESNIQPAADATLARGVWKSFTYTQAGSTGILYEDGVERARNTAVRTIPAQIGPTSFNYLGRSPFAVDQSFQGQLRDFRVYDRALAPAEVSTLAGTVLREAVADGAAALDLGDLSAVRSSLTLPTVGDAQTTVTWASSNTAVLANDGTVTRPAAGAAPAEVTLTATVTRGTVSTTRDFAVTVLPADDAYDARAIAAALAVPHIDDTRENLTLPAALQTATISWSSSNPAVVAPDGTVTRPATGAAVQEVTLTATVTVGSATGTRSFTAKVQPLPEAADTKAYFFPYFTGEDDDDDEKVRFGLSNGNDALDWTTVNDDKPVLASTLGQKGLRDPFIIRSHEGDRFYLLATDLHAYRTGLTESQNFGSRAMEIWESTDLVTWSAQRHVVVSAPEAGNTWAPEAYYDDSRGEYVVFWASNLYLSGDPSVPRWEGDSYNRMMYATTRDFVTFSPAKVWIDEQQPGQGNGTIDSTIAREDGWFYRFTVAEGTNIPRVDRTHDLTSSITPENNPWLGRTGSDWQTRQSRIGYGQTYTATSGRLTTFDEGEGTTVFRPNKGDANGDTGWFAFIDQAPYYGGEGYVPFRASSLAAGDWTIAQQRNLPTSARHGTVLPVTVAEYERILARYQADRLISADDLAVTTEPGVAPVLPATVDAVRGRGTASPQQLPKSAVAWDAVDPASLTAGARVVVTGQLADNGFVQAVVTVAGGQTPTPTPTPTPTPTPDPTASPTAEPTSSPQPTTTPSASPQPTTAPSGTPQPTASASATTPIASTPAVTASSTVIERGGTFTVTVTGLAPGEQITAELHSDPLRITGIPAADAAGRVSFSVRVPSDFATGAHTLIVQRADGSVIARQGVTVVAPGTLAATGAQPPLAAGLLAAGLLVAGGLAWTTRRPRRARD
;
A
#
# COMPACT_ATOMS: atom_id res chain seq x y z
N MET A 1 -8.74 -11.52 74.28
CA MET A 1 -7.59 -10.58 74.20
C MET A 1 -6.81 -11.03 72.96
N LEU A 2 -7.09 -10.50 71.78
CA LEU A 2 -6.88 -9.12 71.30
C LEU A 2 -5.38 -8.80 71.11
N SER A 3 -4.94 -8.84 69.85
CA SER A 3 -3.87 -8.02 69.26
C SER A 3 -4.11 -7.96 67.74
N MET A 4 -3.68 -6.88 67.10
CA MET A 4 -4.11 -6.50 65.74
C MET A 4 -3.19 -7.00 64.62
N ALA A 5 -3.72 -6.98 63.40
CA ALA A 5 -2.99 -7.32 62.17
C ALA A 5 -2.13 -6.15 61.67
N VAL A 6 -1.11 -6.48 60.87
CA VAL A 6 -0.64 -5.64 59.76
C VAL A 6 -0.51 -6.55 58.54
N THR A 7 -1.24 -6.22 57.48
CA THR A 7 -1.10 -6.86 56.16
C THR A 7 -0.13 -6.02 55.34
N LEU A 8 1.04 -6.55 54.97
CA LEU A 8 1.84 -5.93 53.91
C LEU A 8 1.22 -6.30 52.56
N GLY A 9 0.66 -5.32 51.87
CA GLY A 9 0.33 -5.46 50.46
C GLY A 9 1.61 -5.47 49.63
N VAL A 10 1.72 -6.40 48.67
CA VAL A 10 2.77 -6.37 47.65
C VAL A 10 2.45 -5.23 46.69
N GLY A 11 3.06 -4.07 46.90
CA GLY A 11 2.98 -2.96 45.96
C GLY A 11 3.72 -3.29 44.67
N THR A 12 3.06 -3.13 43.53
CA THR A 12 3.71 -3.19 42.21
C THR A 12 4.69 -2.02 42.09
N PHE A 13 5.98 -2.30 42.25
CA PHE A 13 7.02 -1.32 41.94
C PHE A 13 7.04 -1.10 40.42
N ALA A 14 6.83 0.15 39.99
CA ALA A 14 7.23 0.55 38.65
C ALA A 14 8.76 0.43 38.54
N PRO A 15 9.31 -0.03 37.40
CA PRO A 15 10.76 -0.09 37.22
C PRO A 15 11.36 1.31 37.32
N ALA A 16 12.29 1.49 38.25
CA ALA A 16 12.99 2.76 38.40
C ALA A 16 13.99 2.93 37.25
N VAL A 17 13.86 4.02 36.48
CA VAL A 17 14.84 4.36 35.44
C VAL A 17 16.19 4.65 36.11
N ALA A 18 17.13 3.72 35.95
CA ALA A 18 18.43 3.76 36.61
C ALA A 18 19.39 4.72 35.87
N LEU A 19 19.15 6.03 36.01
CA LEU A 19 20.06 7.07 35.54
C LEU A 19 21.42 6.93 36.26
N SER A 20 22.36 6.26 35.61
CA SER A 20 23.77 6.27 35.99
C SER A 20 24.31 7.67 35.79
N ALA A 21 24.29 8.48 36.85
CA ALA A 21 24.69 9.88 36.81
C ALA A 21 26.19 10.02 36.56
N GLN A 22 26.56 10.04 35.27
CA GLN A 22 27.83 10.59 34.79
C GLN A 22 28.00 11.98 35.42
N ALA A 23 29.12 12.25 36.07
CA ALA A 23 29.39 13.58 36.61
C ALA A 23 29.41 14.56 35.44
N ALA A 24 28.47 15.51 35.42
CA ALA A 24 28.42 16.52 34.36
C ALA A 24 29.62 17.46 34.51
N ASP A 25 30.38 17.63 33.42
CA ASP A 25 31.46 18.61 33.36
C ASP A 25 30.92 20.03 33.63
N ALA A 26 31.75 20.86 34.26
CA ALA A 26 31.36 22.20 34.64
C ALA A 26 31.08 23.05 33.39
N VAL A 27 29.85 23.55 33.29
CA VAL A 27 29.42 24.49 32.24
C VAL A 27 30.37 25.70 32.19
N PRO A 28 30.88 26.08 31.00
CA PRO A 28 31.88 27.14 30.88
C PRO A 28 31.31 28.50 31.30
N ALA A 29 32.01 29.16 32.23
CA ALA A 29 31.75 30.53 32.66
C ALA A 29 32.87 31.51 32.28
N ASP A 30 34.06 31.02 31.94
CA ASP A 30 35.17 31.84 31.43
C ASP A 30 34.80 32.46 30.08
N GLY A 31 34.94 33.78 29.96
CA GLY A 31 34.54 34.58 28.80
C GLY A 31 33.04 34.84 28.64
N LEU A 32 32.19 34.45 29.60
CA LEU A 32 30.73 34.59 29.51
C LEU A 32 30.29 36.06 29.66
N LEU A 33 29.80 36.68 28.59
CA LEU A 33 29.35 38.07 28.57
C LEU A 33 27.92 38.23 29.09
N VAL A 34 26.99 37.39 28.64
CA VAL A 34 25.58 37.37 29.08
C VAL A 34 25.05 35.95 29.09
N GLN A 35 24.16 35.66 30.03
CA GLN A 35 23.35 34.44 30.07
C GLN A 35 21.93 34.82 30.45
N TYR A 36 20.95 34.39 29.65
CA TYR A 36 19.53 34.49 29.94
C TYR A 36 18.97 33.06 30.01
N PRO A 37 18.72 32.51 31.22
CA PRO A 37 18.12 31.18 31.36
C PRO A 37 16.75 31.09 30.69
N LEU A 38 15.99 32.20 30.70
CA LEU A 38 14.61 32.30 30.26
C LEU A 38 13.66 31.38 31.07
N ASP A 39 13.97 31.16 32.34
CA ASP A 39 13.22 30.32 33.28
C ASP A 39 12.19 31.10 34.12
N GLU A 40 12.05 32.41 33.86
CA GLU A 40 11.04 33.26 34.50
C GLU A 40 9.61 32.74 34.28
N THR A 41 8.74 33.01 35.24
CA THR A 41 7.33 32.55 35.21
C THR A 41 6.33 33.66 34.86
N SER A 42 6.75 34.93 34.90
CA SER A 42 5.93 36.10 34.56
C SER A 42 6.79 37.36 34.48
N GLY A 43 6.24 38.43 33.90
CA GLY A 43 6.89 39.75 33.82
C GLY A 43 7.50 40.06 32.45
N THR A 44 8.11 41.24 32.33
CA THR A 44 8.64 41.80 31.06
C THR A 44 10.18 41.88 31.03
N VAL A 45 10.86 41.09 31.86
CA VAL A 45 12.31 41.12 32.03
C VAL A 45 12.85 39.70 31.85
N ALA A 46 13.88 39.55 31.04
CA ALA A 46 14.69 38.34 30.91
C ALA A 46 16.03 38.60 31.61
N LYS A 47 16.25 37.96 32.74
CA LYS A 47 17.32 38.30 33.68
C LYS A 47 18.68 37.82 33.19
N ASN A 48 19.68 38.70 33.24
CA ASN A 48 21.06 38.29 33.02
C ASN A 48 21.63 37.59 34.27
N THR A 49 22.12 36.37 34.11
CA THR A 49 22.74 35.56 35.19
C THR A 49 24.24 35.36 35.02
N ALA A 50 24.87 35.96 34.00
CA ALA A 50 26.32 35.87 33.82
C ALA A 50 27.06 36.56 34.99
N PRO A 51 28.04 35.89 35.63
CA PRO A 51 28.82 36.47 36.71
C PRO A 51 29.68 37.64 36.19
N ASP A 52 29.81 38.69 37.00
CA ASP A 52 30.62 39.89 36.71
C ASP A 52 30.35 40.58 35.36
N SER A 53 29.17 40.34 34.76
CA SER A 53 28.78 40.89 33.46
C SER A 53 28.68 42.42 33.46
N ARG A 54 29.18 43.03 32.37
CA ARG A 54 29.02 44.47 32.09
C ARG A 54 27.65 44.85 31.48
N PHE A 55 26.77 43.88 31.27
CA PHE A 55 25.51 44.05 30.54
C PHE A 55 24.28 43.80 31.43
N GLY A 56 23.20 44.55 31.19
CA GLY A 56 21.97 44.46 31.97
C GLY A 56 21.04 43.31 31.55
N ASP A 57 19.87 43.27 32.16
CA ASP A 57 18.79 42.36 31.78
C ASP A 57 18.23 42.67 30.37
N GLY A 58 17.67 41.65 29.71
CA GLY A 58 16.90 41.81 28.49
C GLY A 58 15.46 42.25 28.78
N VAL A 59 14.86 42.97 27.84
CA VAL A 59 13.49 43.50 27.96
C VAL A 59 12.56 42.75 27.03
N VAL A 60 11.47 42.19 27.56
CA VAL A 60 10.41 41.58 26.73
C VAL A 60 9.57 42.69 26.10
N GLU A 61 9.52 42.72 24.78
CA GLU A 61 8.62 43.58 24.01
C GLU A 61 7.41 42.78 23.49
N GLY A 62 6.24 43.40 23.51
CA GLY A 62 4.97 42.73 23.23
C GLY A 62 4.40 42.02 24.47
N THR A 63 3.54 41.02 24.26
CA THR A 63 2.93 40.26 25.35
C THR A 63 3.88 39.15 25.83
N PRO A 64 4.31 39.11 27.10
CA PRO A 64 5.17 38.04 27.60
C PRO A 64 4.49 36.67 27.57
N SER A 65 5.22 35.64 27.15
CA SER A 65 4.70 34.28 27.00
C SER A 65 5.72 33.26 27.54
N TRP A 66 5.94 33.30 28.85
CA TRP A 66 6.81 32.39 29.58
C TRP A 66 6.27 30.95 29.60
N ALA A 67 7.10 29.96 29.25
CA ALA A 67 6.70 28.56 29.27
C ALA A 67 6.85 27.98 30.70
N GLY A 68 5.72 27.59 31.28
CA GLY A 68 5.66 27.12 32.67
C GLY A 68 6.61 25.96 32.97
N GLY A 69 7.21 25.99 34.17
CA GLY A 69 8.17 24.96 34.61
C GLY A 69 9.61 25.18 34.13
N GLY A 70 9.98 26.40 33.73
CA GLY A 70 11.34 26.73 33.30
C GLY A 70 11.67 26.30 31.86
N GLN A 71 10.65 26.12 31.02
CA GLN A 71 10.79 25.62 29.64
C GLN A 71 11.03 26.74 28.61
N GLY A 72 11.67 27.83 29.03
CA GLY A 72 12.05 28.95 28.18
C GLY A 72 10.98 30.03 27.99
N PHE A 73 11.31 31.02 27.15
CA PHE A 73 10.34 31.96 26.61
C PHE A 73 9.75 31.39 25.31
N ALA A 74 8.42 31.43 25.17
CA ALA A 74 7.73 31.04 23.94
C ALA A 74 7.47 32.28 23.06
N PHE A 75 7.89 32.22 21.81
CA PHE A 75 7.71 33.25 20.80
C PHE A 75 6.50 32.87 19.94
N PRO A 76 5.49 33.76 19.79
CA PRO A 76 4.23 33.44 19.12
C PRO A 76 4.31 33.50 17.59
N GLY A 77 5.44 33.92 17.01
CA GLY A 77 5.53 34.33 15.61
C GLY A 77 4.81 35.65 15.33
N GLY A 78 4.80 36.03 14.05
CA GLY A 78 4.10 37.19 13.53
C GLY A 78 4.76 37.75 12.26
N ASP A 79 3.97 38.34 11.35
CA ASP A 79 4.48 38.84 10.08
C ASP A 79 5.25 40.16 10.24
N GLY A 80 6.28 40.39 9.42
CA GLY A 80 7.04 41.65 9.39
C GLY A 80 7.73 42.00 10.71
N GLY A 81 8.30 41.01 11.40
CA GLY A 81 8.93 41.16 12.72
C GLY A 81 7.96 41.51 13.88
N SER A 82 6.64 41.39 13.67
CA SER A 82 5.64 41.58 14.72
C SER A 82 5.51 40.37 15.65
N GLY A 83 4.93 40.59 16.84
CA GLY A 83 4.86 39.57 17.89
C GLY A 83 5.80 39.88 19.06
N ALA A 84 5.86 38.95 20.01
CA ALA A 84 6.70 39.08 21.20
C ALA A 84 8.17 38.78 20.87
N ALA A 85 9.08 39.60 21.41
CA ALA A 85 10.52 39.48 21.21
C ALA A 85 11.26 39.89 22.50
N ILE A 86 12.54 39.52 22.64
CA ILE A 86 13.37 39.97 23.76
C ILE A 86 14.45 40.89 23.23
N LYS A 87 14.36 42.19 23.56
CA LYS A 87 15.37 43.21 23.28
C LYS A 87 16.55 42.99 24.22
N LEU A 88 17.71 42.66 23.66
CA LEU A 88 18.96 42.49 24.39
C LEU A 88 19.70 43.84 24.53
N PRO A 89 20.63 43.97 25.50
CA PRO A 89 21.50 45.14 25.64
C PRO A 89 22.24 45.52 24.35
N ASP A 90 22.59 46.80 24.24
CA ASP A 90 23.37 47.35 23.14
C ASP A 90 24.86 46.94 23.25
N ASP A 91 25.61 47.05 22.16
CA ASP A 91 27.07 46.90 22.08
C ASP A 91 27.66 45.55 22.57
N LEU A 92 26.87 44.48 22.52
CA LEU A 92 27.29 43.11 22.90
C LEU A 92 28.55 42.60 22.17
N ASN A 93 28.74 43.04 20.92
CA ASN A 93 29.85 42.67 20.04
C ASN A 93 31.06 43.63 20.12
N VAL A 94 30.95 44.76 20.82
CA VAL A 94 31.97 45.83 20.75
C VAL A 94 33.22 45.42 21.51
N GLY A 95 34.34 45.40 20.78
CA GLY A 95 35.67 44.99 21.27
C GLY A 95 36.00 43.50 21.07
N LEU A 96 35.15 42.74 20.36
CA LEU A 96 35.29 41.29 20.22
C LEU A 96 35.98 40.85 18.90
N ASP A 97 37.16 40.24 19.02
CA ASP A 97 37.86 39.54 17.92
C ASP A 97 37.37 38.08 17.72
N ALA A 98 36.61 37.57 18.69
CA ALA A 98 36.00 36.25 18.73
C ALA A 98 34.64 36.30 19.43
N ILE A 99 33.77 35.32 19.19
CA ILE A 99 32.46 35.23 19.87
C ILE A 99 31.99 33.77 19.94
N THR A 100 31.16 33.45 20.92
CA THR A 100 30.25 32.30 20.84
C THR A 100 28.84 32.76 21.14
N VAL A 101 27.86 32.27 20.38
CA VAL A 101 26.43 32.38 20.71
C VAL A 101 25.87 30.97 20.85
N SER A 102 25.22 30.67 21.97
CA SER A 102 24.68 29.33 22.25
C SER A 102 23.31 29.41 22.92
N PHE A 103 22.39 28.52 22.57
CA PHE A 103 21.06 28.44 23.17
C PHE A 103 20.38 27.10 22.85
N ASP A 104 19.41 26.73 23.68
CA ASP A 104 18.46 25.67 23.34
C ASP A 104 17.26 26.27 22.61
N VAL A 105 16.82 25.62 21.52
CA VAL A 105 15.69 26.03 20.68
C VAL A 105 14.73 24.89 20.40
N LYS A 106 13.44 25.20 20.40
CA LYS A 106 12.36 24.33 19.90
C LYS A 106 11.52 25.09 18.90
N ILE A 107 11.80 24.90 17.62
CA ILE A 107 11.13 25.60 16.51
C ILE A 107 9.71 25.04 16.37
N ALA A 108 8.69 25.91 16.25
CA ALA A 108 7.31 25.47 16.08
C ALA A 108 7.10 24.76 14.73
N PRO A 109 6.36 23.63 14.66
CA PRO A 109 5.96 23.01 13.38
C PRO A 109 5.22 23.95 12.42
N GLU A 110 4.63 25.02 12.96
CA GLU A 110 3.87 26.05 12.25
C GLU A 110 4.74 27.15 11.62
N GLN A 111 6.00 27.32 12.05
CA GLN A 111 6.91 28.37 11.53
C GLN A 111 7.02 28.32 10.00
N ARG A 112 6.79 29.44 9.32
CA ARG A 112 6.98 29.59 7.87
C ARG A 112 7.97 30.72 7.55
N ASN A 113 8.20 30.91 6.26
CA ASN A 113 8.97 32.02 5.68
C ASN A 113 10.40 32.11 6.24
N TYR A 114 11.09 33.21 5.95
CA TYR A 114 12.40 33.50 6.53
C TYR A 114 12.24 34.18 7.90
N TYR A 115 13.04 33.77 8.88
CA TYR A 115 12.98 34.25 10.26
C TYR A 115 14.35 34.18 10.94
N TRP A 116 14.57 35.03 11.94
CA TRP A 116 15.79 35.06 12.75
C TRP A 116 15.48 34.59 14.17
N ILE A 117 16.24 33.60 14.66
CA ILE A 117 16.08 33.08 16.03
C ILE A 117 16.72 34.06 17.02
N TYR A 118 17.90 34.58 16.69
CA TYR A 118 18.58 35.67 17.37
C TYR A 118 19.22 36.60 16.35
N GLY A 119 19.44 37.86 16.73
CA GLY A 119 20.24 38.83 15.98
C GLY A 119 20.99 39.77 16.93
N ILE A 120 22.24 40.09 16.59
CA ILE A 120 23.07 41.13 17.20
C ILE A 120 23.54 42.05 16.07
N GLY A 121 23.09 43.29 16.02
CA GLY A 121 23.28 44.15 14.84
C GLY A 121 22.55 45.49 14.87
N ASN A 122 22.27 46.05 13.70
CA ASN A 122 21.51 47.28 13.51
C ASN A 122 20.48 47.16 12.37
N THR A 123 19.54 48.11 12.31
CA THR A 123 18.61 48.28 11.19
C THR A 123 18.63 49.72 10.68
N ALA A 124 18.59 49.90 9.36
CA ALA A 124 18.45 51.17 8.68
C ALA A 124 17.19 51.11 7.80
N ASN A 125 16.13 51.82 8.21
CA ASN A 125 14.82 51.85 7.53
C ASN A 125 14.13 50.47 7.37
N GLY A 126 14.36 49.51 8.29
CA GLY A 126 13.77 48.17 8.20
C GLY A 126 14.54 47.20 7.30
N ILE A 127 15.84 47.44 7.14
CA ILE A 127 16.82 46.60 6.43
C ILE A 127 18.02 46.46 7.38
N GLY A 128 18.59 45.26 7.51
CA GLY A 128 19.79 45.07 8.35
C GLY A 128 21.00 45.85 7.83
N ASP A 129 21.76 46.47 8.74
CA ASP A 129 22.96 47.24 8.41
C ASP A 129 24.09 46.93 9.41
N GLY A 130 24.73 45.78 9.22
CA GLY A 130 25.69 45.18 10.15
C GLY A 130 24.97 44.28 11.15
N TYR A 131 25.28 42.98 11.13
CA TYR A 131 24.58 41.98 11.93
C TYR A 131 25.32 40.65 12.04
N LEU A 132 25.04 39.92 13.11
CA LEU A 132 25.29 38.50 13.33
C LEU A 132 23.96 37.85 13.72
N PHE A 133 23.50 36.83 12.99
CA PHE A 133 22.23 36.15 13.26
C PHE A 133 22.27 34.65 12.96
N GLY A 134 21.32 33.90 13.51
CA GLY A 134 21.11 32.49 13.19
C GLY A 134 19.66 32.14 12.86
N SER A 135 19.48 31.17 11.95
CA SER A 135 18.19 30.62 11.56
C SER A 135 18.19 29.09 11.52
N GLY A 136 17.03 28.48 11.68
CA GLY A 136 16.83 27.03 11.62
C GLY A 136 16.53 26.50 10.22
N ASP A 137 16.13 27.38 9.29
CA ASP A 137 15.88 27.04 7.88
C ASP A 137 17.16 27.30 7.08
N SER A 138 17.53 26.38 6.18
CA SER A 138 18.89 26.33 5.58
C SER A 138 19.99 26.41 6.65
N PHE A 139 19.77 25.77 7.81
CA PHE A 139 20.44 25.90 9.11
C PHE A 139 21.79 26.63 9.09
N HIS A 140 21.78 27.92 9.43
CA HIS A 140 22.93 28.80 9.23
C HIS A 140 23.14 29.82 10.34
N THR A 141 24.37 30.32 10.43
CA THR A 141 24.70 31.63 10.98
C THR A 141 25.31 32.51 9.90
N VAL A 142 25.00 33.81 9.91
CA VAL A 142 25.54 34.80 8.98
C VAL A 142 26.08 35.99 9.77
N ILE A 143 27.25 36.49 9.37
CA ILE A 143 27.84 37.74 9.88
C ILE A 143 28.12 38.73 8.74
N ALA A 144 27.79 39.99 8.95
CA ALA A 144 27.85 41.08 7.97
C ALA A 144 28.33 42.38 8.63
N SER A 145 29.13 43.19 7.93
CA SER A 145 29.58 44.53 8.37
C SER A 145 28.74 45.67 7.78
N GLY A 146 27.54 45.37 7.31
CA GLY A 146 26.63 46.24 6.58
C GLY A 146 25.45 45.40 6.08
N GLY A 147 24.83 45.80 4.96
CA GLY A 147 23.80 44.99 4.29
C GLY A 147 24.34 43.72 3.59
N PRO A 148 23.44 42.94 2.93
CA PRO A 148 23.70 41.57 2.46
C PRO A 148 24.94 41.33 1.59
N ALA A 149 25.40 42.32 0.82
CA ALA A 149 26.63 42.20 0.02
C ALA A 149 27.91 41.96 0.87
N THR A 150 27.86 42.26 2.17
CA THR A 150 28.97 42.05 3.12
C THR A 150 28.95 40.69 3.82
N GLU A 151 27.92 39.88 3.61
CA GLU A 151 27.69 38.64 4.38
C GLU A 151 28.81 37.59 4.23
N SER A 152 29.08 36.93 5.34
CA SER A 152 29.85 35.70 5.44
C SER A 152 28.95 34.66 6.11
N ASN A 153 28.52 33.67 5.32
CA ASN A 153 27.60 32.63 5.74
C ASN A 153 28.35 31.39 6.26
N ILE A 154 27.80 30.73 7.28
CA ILE A 154 28.26 29.48 7.87
C ILE A 154 27.06 28.53 7.92
N GLN A 155 26.96 27.65 6.91
CA GLN A 155 25.87 26.69 6.72
C GLN A 155 26.39 25.36 6.14
N PRO A 156 25.68 24.24 6.31
CA PRO A 156 26.00 22.95 5.69
C PRO A 156 25.44 22.90 4.26
N ALA A 157 24.75 21.84 3.86
CA ALA A 157 23.95 21.83 2.63
C ALA A 157 22.80 22.86 2.72
N ALA A 158 22.44 23.50 1.61
CA ALA A 158 21.52 24.64 1.57
C ALA A 158 20.06 24.28 1.91
N ASP A 159 19.72 23.00 1.89
CA ASP A 159 18.41 22.41 2.21
C ASP A 159 18.32 21.85 3.63
N ALA A 160 19.44 21.80 4.37
CA ALA A 160 19.44 21.31 5.75
C ALA A 160 18.58 22.21 6.66
N THR A 161 17.77 21.60 7.53
CA THR A 161 16.90 22.32 8.46
C THR A 161 17.00 21.72 9.86
N LEU A 162 16.84 22.57 10.89
CA LEU A 162 16.64 22.09 12.26
C LEU A 162 15.25 21.46 12.37
N ALA A 163 15.19 20.26 12.95
CA ALA A 163 13.95 19.54 13.19
C ALA A 163 12.98 20.39 14.05
N ARG A 164 11.76 20.61 13.55
CA ARG A 164 10.69 21.35 14.25
C ARG A 164 9.94 20.45 15.23
N GLY A 165 9.31 21.05 16.24
CA GLY A 165 8.53 20.36 17.29
C GLY A 165 9.35 19.72 18.40
N VAL A 166 10.69 19.80 18.34
CA VAL A 166 11.64 19.10 19.22
C VAL A 166 12.75 20.04 19.71
N TRP A 167 13.35 19.78 20.88
CA TRP A 167 14.47 20.58 21.38
C TRP A 167 15.77 20.24 20.63
N LYS A 168 16.54 21.29 20.33
CA LYS A 168 17.86 21.29 19.71
C LYS A 168 18.77 22.25 20.45
N SER A 169 20.04 21.90 20.61
CA SER A 169 21.04 22.87 21.08
C SER A 169 21.76 23.48 19.87
N PHE A 170 21.69 24.81 19.75
CA PHE A 170 22.32 25.61 18.70
C PHE A 170 23.56 26.26 19.29
N THR A 171 24.72 26.11 18.64
CA THR A 171 25.91 26.90 19.00
C THR A 171 26.66 27.37 17.76
N TYR A 172 26.96 28.67 17.71
CA TYR A 172 27.88 29.26 16.75
C TYR A 172 29.13 29.75 17.48
N THR A 173 30.32 29.39 16.99
CA THR A 173 31.60 29.95 17.48
C THR A 173 32.33 30.67 16.34
N GLN A 174 33.05 31.74 16.65
CA GLN A 174 33.94 32.41 15.71
C GLN A 174 35.25 32.83 16.40
N ALA A 175 36.38 32.56 15.74
CA ALA A 175 37.68 33.13 16.07
C ALA A 175 38.36 33.64 14.80
N GLY A 176 38.55 34.96 14.69
CA GLY A 176 39.08 35.58 13.47
C GLY A 176 38.22 35.24 12.24
N SER A 177 38.85 34.73 11.18
CA SER A 177 38.16 34.33 9.94
C SER A 177 37.49 32.95 10.00
N THR A 178 37.57 32.21 11.11
CA THR A 178 36.96 30.88 11.24
C THR A 178 35.69 30.95 12.06
N GLY A 179 34.54 30.77 11.40
CA GLY A 179 33.24 30.54 12.02
C GLY A 179 32.81 29.08 11.90
N ILE A 180 32.20 28.53 12.95
CA ILE A 180 31.79 27.13 13.06
C ILE A 180 30.37 27.07 13.65
N LEU A 181 29.50 26.26 13.06
CA LEU A 181 28.12 26.03 13.49
C LEU A 181 27.94 24.59 13.96
N TYR A 182 27.36 24.44 15.15
CA TYR A 182 27.11 23.17 15.82
C TYR A 182 25.62 22.95 16.05
N GLU A 183 25.19 21.70 15.89
CA GLU A 183 23.86 21.19 16.25
C GLU A 183 24.05 20.07 17.27
N ASP A 184 23.37 20.14 18.43
CA ASP A 184 23.42 19.13 19.48
C ASP A 184 24.86 18.75 19.93
N GLY A 185 25.76 19.74 19.90
CA GLY A 185 27.18 19.57 20.27
C GLY A 185 28.10 19.08 19.14
N VAL A 186 27.55 18.75 17.95
CA VAL A 186 28.29 18.21 16.80
C VAL A 186 28.50 19.30 15.75
N GLU A 187 29.72 19.42 15.22
CA GLU A 187 30.05 20.37 14.15
C GLU A 187 29.29 20.00 12.85
N ARG A 188 28.51 20.95 12.32
CA ARG A 188 27.73 20.77 11.08
C ARG A 188 28.25 21.61 9.92
N ALA A 189 28.81 22.78 10.20
CA ALA A 189 29.39 23.65 9.18
C ALA A 189 30.59 24.43 9.70
N ARG A 190 31.54 24.71 8.80
CA ARG A 190 32.75 25.50 9.07
C ARG A 190 33.05 26.38 7.86
N ASN A 191 33.26 27.67 8.09
CA ASN A 191 33.80 28.61 7.11
C ASN A 191 35.08 29.22 7.67
N THR A 192 36.22 29.02 7.00
CA THR A 192 37.54 29.55 7.38
C THR A 192 37.89 30.89 6.71
N ALA A 193 36.99 31.38 5.85
CA ALA A 193 37.12 32.61 5.07
C ALA A 193 36.07 33.66 5.45
N VAL A 194 35.60 33.66 6.70
CA VAL A 194 34.71 34.70 7.24
C VAL A 194 35.41 36.06 7.16
N ARG A 195 34.77 37.03 6.51
CA ARG A 195 35.37 38.32 6.11
C ARG A 195 35.28 39.41 7.19
N THR A 196 34.45 39.18 8.21
CA THR A 196 34.06 40.16 9.23
C THR A 196 34.23 39.53 10.62
N ILE A 197 34.97 40.18 11.52
CA ILE A 197 34.97 39.83 12.95
C ILE A 197 33.88 40.62 13.71
N PRO A 198 33.39 40.16 14.88
CA PRO A 198 32.26 40.80 15.57
C PRO A 198 32.47 42.30 15.87
N ALA A 199 33.69 42.72 16.23
CA ALA A 199 34.02 44.14 16.42
C ALA A 199 33.86 45.01 15.16
N GLN A 200 33.95 44.44 13.96
CA GLN A 200 33.82 45.15 12.68
C GLN A 200 32.36 45.41 12.26
N ILE A 201 31.39 44.88 13.00
CA ILE A 201 29.98 45.31 12.90
C ILE A 201 29.82 46.75 13.43
N GLY A 202 30.73 47.20 14.32
CA GLY A 202 30.62 48.47 15.03
C GLY A 202 29.67 48.41 16.22
N PRO A 203 29.24 49.56 16.77
CA PRO A 203 28.20 49.62 17.80
C PRO A 203 26.90 48.95 17.34
N THR A 204 26.16 48.31 18.26
CA THR A 204 24.92 47.57 17.91
C THR A 204 23.74 47.93 18.80
N SER A 205 22.59 48.19 18.18
CA SER A 205 21.37 48.69 18.82
C SER A 205 20.12 47.84 18.55
N PHE A 206 20.13 47.00 17.51
CA PHE A 206 19.03 46.10 17.15
C PHE A 206 19.35 44.65 17.56
N ASN A 207 19.69 44.46 18.84
CA ASN A 207 20.00 43.16 19.42
C ASN A 207 18.72 42.51 19.95
N TYR A 208 18.29 41.37 19.39
CA TYR A 208 17.00 40.74 19.69
C TYR A 208 17.06 39.20 19.71
N LEU A 209 16.20 38.60 20.52
CA LEU A 209 15.72 37.22 20.33
C LEU A 209 14.35 37.25 19.64
N GLY A 210 14.20 36.43 18.61
CA GLY A 210 12.95 36.18 17.89
C GLY A 210 12.46 37.25 16.91
N ARG A 211 13.27 38.26 16.57
CA ARG A 211 12.92 39.33 15.61
C ARG A 211 14.08 39.66 14.67
N SER A 212 13.78 39.79 13.38
CA SER A 212 14.72 40.24 12.34
C SER A 212 14.71 41.78 12.19
N PRO A 213 15.85 42.41 11.82
CA PRO A 213 15.91 43.83 11.42
C PRO A 213 15.32 44.09 10.02
N PHE A 214 14.99 43.05 9.25
CA PHE A 214 14.37 43.14 7.93
C PHE A 214 12.84 43.06 8.05
N ALA A 215 12.14 44.13 7.64
CA ALA A 215 10.69 44.26 7.83
C ALA A 215 9.82 43.36 6.94
N VAL A 216 10.43 42.47 6.14
CA VAL A 216 9.75 41.46 5.32
C VAL A 216 9.79 40.05 5.95
N ASP A 217 10.66 39.84 6.94
CA ASP A 217 10.82 38.54 7.59
C ASP A 217 9.69 38.26 8.58
N GLN A 218 9.41 36.98 8.80
CA GLN A 218 8.52 36.55 9.88
C GLN A 218 9.31 36.51 11.20
N SER A 219 8.66 36.92 12.30
CA SER A 219 9.23 36.75 13.63
C SER A 219 9.23 35.26 14.02
N PHE A 220 10.15 34.88 14.90
CA PHE A 220 10.32 33.49 15.31
C PHE A 220 9.07 32.95 16.03
N GLN A 221 8.73 31.70 15.74
CA GLN A 221 7.68 30.92 16.37
C GLN A 221 8.28 29.64 16.95
N GLY A 222 8.18 29.47 18.27
CA GLY A 222 8.84 28.37 18.99
C GLY A 222 9.19 28.75 20.43
N GLN A 223 10.19 28.09 21.01
CA GLN A 223 10.69 28.35 22.37
C GLN A 223 12.22 28.50 22.38
N LEU A 224 12.75 29.35 23.26
CA LEU A 224 14.19 29.46 23.56
C LEU A 224 14.44 29.39 25.06
N ARG A 225 15.53 28.74 25.46
CA ARG A 225 16.06 28.76 26.84
C ARG A 225 17.60 28.77 26.85
N ASP A 226 18.16 29.19 27.99
CA ASP A 226 19.61 29.24 28.26
C ASP A 226 20.46 29.92 27.17
N PHE A 227 20.03 31.11 26.73
CA PHE A 227 20.75 31.89 25.72
C PHE A 227 22.00 32.54 26.30
N ARG A 228 23.15 32.31 25.67
CA ARG A 228 24.50 32.70 26.13
C ARG A 228 25.27 33.41 25.03
N VAL A 229 26.07 34.40 25.42
CA VAL A 229 27.11 34.97 24.55
C VAL A 229 28.45 34.98 25.28
N TYR A 230 29.51 34.56 24.62
CA TYR A 230 30.89 34.58 25.13
C TYR A 230 31.79 35.47 24.27
N ASP A 231 32.82 36.09 24.84
CA ASP A 231 33.85 36.90 24.16
C ASP A 231 34.92 36.10 23.41
N ARG A 232 34.82 34.76 23.45
CA ARG A 232 35.73 33.80 22.83
C ARG A 232 34.98 32.72 22.08
N ALA A 233 35.67 32.06 21.15
CA ALA A 233 35.22 30.78 20.62
C ALA A 233 35.36 29.69 21.70
N LEU A 234 34.26 28.98 22.00
CA LEU A 234 34.31 27.78 22.82
C LEU A 234 34.95 26.61 22.06
N ALA A 235 35.68 25.75 22.77
CA ALA A 235 36.22 24.52 22.21
C ALA A 235 35.11 23.46 22.02
N PRO A 236 35.24 22.49 21.08
CA PRO A 236 34.19 21.50 20.82
C PRO A 236 33.72 20.70 22.06
N ALA A 237 34.61 20.45 23.03
CA ALA A 237 34.25 19.81 24.30
C ALA A 237 33.34 20.69 25.18
N GLU A 238 33.58 22.00 25.21
CA GLU A 238 32.75 22.97 25.92
C GLU A 238 31.36 23.09 25.26
N VAL A 239 31.31 23.09 23.92
CA VAL A 239 30.06 23.08 23.15
C VAL A 239 29.26 21.79 23.37
N SER A 240 29.94 20.64 23.44
CA SER A 240 29.33 19.34 23.81
C SER A 240 28.76 19.36 25.24
N THR A 241 29.45 20.02 26.19
CA THR A 241 28.99 20.20 27.57
C THR A 241 27.68 20.99 27.64
N LEU A 242 27.55 22.07 26.85
CA LEU A 242 26.32 22.87 26.76
C LEU A 242 25.15 22.05 26.19
N ALA A 243 25.36 21.38 25.04
CA ALA A 243 24.32 20.56 24.40
C ALA A 243 23.84 19.38 25.27
N GLY A 244 24.66 18.93 26.23
CA GLY A 244 24.39 17.78 27.09
C GLY A 244 23.04 17.81 27.82
N THR A 245 22.43 18.96 28.05
CA THR A 245 21.11 19.04 28.71
C THR A 245 19.97 18.59 27.79
N VAL A 246 19.88 19.11 26.56
CA VAL A 246 18.94 18.62 25.53
C VAL A 246 19.15 17.14 25.26
N LEU A 247 20.41 16.70 25.18
CA LEU A 247 20.76 15.30 24.96
C LEU A 247 20.26 14.38 26.09
N ARG A 248 20.41 14.79 27.36
CA ARG A 248 19.91 14.04 28.54
C ARG A 248 18.40 13.98 28.60
N GLU A 249 17.70 15.10 28.36
CA GLU A 249 16.24 15.13 28.32
C GLU A 249 15.71 14.19 27.21
N ALA A 250 16.25 14.28 26.00
CA ALA A 250 15.78 13.48 24.87
C ALA A 250 16.00 11.96 25.03
N VAL A 251 17.12 11.51 25.59
CA VAL A 251 17.28 10.06 25.86
C VAL A 251 16.37 9.58 27.00
N ALA A 252 16.05 10.44 27.97
CA ALA A 252 15.11 10.12 29.04
C ALA A 252 13.66 10.04 28.51
N ASP A 253 13.24 10.99 27.69
CA ASP A 253 11.93 10.99 27.02
C ASP A 253 11.80 9.81 26.05
N GLY A 254 12.82 9.56 25.22
CA GLY A 254 12.88 8.41 24.32
C GLY A 254 12.81 7.08 25.08
N ALA A 255 13.54 6.95 26.19
CA ALA A 255 13.45 5.77 27.05
C ALA A 255 12.08 5.64 27.75
N ALA A 256 11.45 6.75 28.15
CA ALA A 256 10.10 6.75 28.72
C ALA A 256 9.03 6.38 27.69
N ALA A 257 9.21 6.75 26.42
CA ALA A 257 8.31 6.45 25.31
C ALA A 257 8.34 4.98 24.82
N LEU A 258 9.40 4.22 25.12
CA LEU A 258 9.47 2.81 24.75
C LEU A 258 8.37 1.98 25.45
N ASP A 259 7.54 1.30 24.66
CA ASP A 259 6.54 0.34 25.11
C ASP A 259 6.62 -0.92 24.24
N LEU A 260 6.57 -2.08 24.88
CA LEU A 260 6.57 -3.41 24.25
C LEU A 260 5.28 -4.19 24.55
N GLY A 261 4.30 -3.58 25.24
CA GLY A 261 3.06 -4.23 25.64
C GLY A 261 3.19 -5.12 26.88
N ASP A 262 2.32 -6.13 26.98
CA ASP A 262 2.34 -7.10 28.09
C ASP A 262 3.40 -8.18 27.86
N LEU A 263 4.40 -8.21 28.73
CA LEU A 263 5.53 -9.12 28.70
C LEU A 263 5.44 -10.25 29.75
N SER A 264 4.32 -10.35 30.47
CA SER A 264 4.13 -11.34 31.56
C SER A 264 3.80 -12.77 31.09
N ALA A 265 3.59 -12.96 29.77
CA ALA A 265 3.11 -14.22 29.20
C ALA A 265 3.67 -14.50 27.79
N VAL A 266 4.93 -14.15 27.51
CA VAL A 266 5.50 -14.19 26.16
C VAL A 266 5.61 -15.62 25.62
N ARG A 267 5.09 -15.84 24.40
CA ARG A 267 5.05 -17.13 23.69
C ARG A 267 5.57 -17.06 22.23
N SER A 268 6.02 -15.89 21.79
CA SER A 268 6.53 -15.61 20.44
C SER A 268 7.67 -14.59 20.52
N SER A 269 8.48 -14.50 19.46
CA SER A 269 9.51 -13.44 19.35
C SER A 269 8.90 -12.04 19.46
N LEU A 270 9.68 -11.10 20.01
CA LEU A 270 9.31 -9.70 20.17
C LEU A 270 9.84 -8.88 18.99
N THR A 271 9.08 -7.89 18.52
CA THR A 271 9.59 -6.87 17.60
C THR A 271 10.21 -5.74 18.41
N LEU A 272 11.53 -5.58 18.36
CA LEU A 272 12.25 -4.58 19.14
C LEU A 272 12.58 -3.34 18.29
N PRO A 273 12.19 -2.12 18.70
CA PRO A 273 12.49 -0.90 17.96
C PRO A 273 13.98 -0.53 18.07
N THR A 274 14.63 -0.24 16.95
CA THR A 274 16.04 0.20 16.86
C THR A 274 16.20 1.72 16.85
N VAL A 275 15.08 2.44 16.76
CA VAL A 275 14.95 3.90 16.80
C VAL A 275 13.87 4.22 17.84
N GLY A 276 14.08 5.26 18.66
CA GLY A 276 13.15 5.65 19.71
C GLY A 276 12.15 6.69 19.21
N ASP A 277 12.42 7.95 19.55
CA ASP A 277 11.88 9.09 18.82
C ASP A 277 12.70 9.38 17.55
N ALA A 278 12.35 10.42 16.80
CA ALA A 278 13.09 10.85 15.61
C ALA A 278 14.50 11.42 15.89
N GLN A 279 15.01 11.29 17.14
CA GLN A 279 16.28 11.87 17.59
C GLN A 279 17.15 10.87 18.37
N THR A 280 16.68 9.63 18.60
CA THR A 280 17.34 8.64 19.46
C THR A 280 17.48 7.27 18.80
N THR A 281 18.64 6.64 18.94
CA THR A 281 18.86 5.23 18.58
C THR A 281 18.68 4.33 19.79
N VAL A 282 18.26 3.09 19.56
CA VAL A 282 17.98 2.11 20.61
C VAL A 282 18.71 0.81 20.30
N THR A 283 19.52 0.33 21.24
CA THR A 283 20.14 -1.01 21.19
C THR A 283 19.65 -1.86 22.36
N TRP A 284 19.67 -3.18 22.20
CA TRP A 284 19.03 -4.10 23.12
C TRP A 284 20.00 -5.16 23.64
N ALA A 285 19.90 -5.47 24.93
CA ALA A 285 20.68 -6.49 25.60
C ALA A 285 19.78 -7.36 26.49
N SER A 286 19.84 -8.68 26.31
CA SER A 286 19.10 -9.65 27.11
C SER A 286 19.96 -10.23 28.24
N SER A 287 19.38 -10.39 29.42
CA SER A 287 20.01 -11.11 30.54
C SER A 287 20.11 -12.62 30.31
N ASN A 288 19.46 -13.16 29.28
CA ASN A 288 19.48 -14.58 28.92
C ASN A 288 19.23 -14.78 27.42
N THR A 289 20.28 -14.63 26.61
CA THR A 289 20.25 -14.80 25.14
C THR A 289 19.90 -16.21 24.66
N ALA A 290 19.89 -17.21 25.54
CA ALA A 290 19.43 -18.57 25.22
C ALA A 290 17.90 -18.76 25.34
N VAL A 291 17.18 -17.75 25.85
CA VAL A 291 15.70 -17.74 25.97
C VAL A 291 15.09 -16.57 25.19
N LEU A 292 15.74 -15.41 25.19
CA LEU A 292 15.36 -14.22 24.42
C LEU A 292 16.63 -13.57 23.91
N ALA A 293 16.88 -13.59 22.61
CA ALA A 293 18.06 -12.97 22.01
C ALA A 293 17.92 -11.44 21.92
N ASN A 294 19.04 -10.74 21.66
CA ASN A 294 19.09 -9.27 21.60
C ASN A 294 18.30 -8.67 20.42
N ASP A 295 17.92 -9.48 19.43
CA ASP A 295 17.06 -9.09 18.31
C ASP A 295 15.56 -9.29 18.59
N GLY A 296 15.21 -9.86 19.75
CA GLY A 296 13.84 -10.21 20.12
C GLY A 296 13.47 -11.68 19.88
N THR A 297 14.35 -12.50 19.30
CA THR A 297 14.07 -13.93 19.02
C THR A 297 13.87 -14.73 20.30
N VAL A 298 12.69 -15.35 20.47
CA VAL A 298 12.34 -16.12 21.67
C VAL A 298 12.51 -17.62 21.45
N THR A 299 13.32 -18.24 22.32
CA THR A 299 13.44 -19.70 22.48
C THR A 299 12.72 -20.10 23.77
N ARG A 300 11.54 -20.72 23.64
CA ARG A 300 10.73 -21.12 24.80
C ARG A 300 11.35 -22.29 25.57
N PRO A 301 11.24 -22.32 26.92
CA PRO A 301 11.56 -23.50 27.71
C PRO A 301 10.79 -24.75 27.24
N ALA A 302 11.35 -25.93 27.46
CA ALA A 302 10.70 -27.19 27.08
C ALA A 302 9.33 -27.39 27.76
N ALA A 303 8.45 -28.19 27.15
CA ALA A 303 7.12 -28.45 27.70
C ALA A 303 7.19 -29.05 29.12
N GLY A 304 6.43 -28.48 30.04
CA GLY A 304 6.46 -28.86 31.46
C GLY A 304 7.61 -28.27 32.30
N ALA A 305 8.50 -27.46 31.70
CA ALA A 305 9.42 -26.63 32.46
C ALA A 305 8.69 -25.44 33.13
N ALA A 306 9.36 -24.77 34.06
CA ALA A 306 8.90 -23.48 34.58
C ALA A 306 9.04 -22.37 33.52
N PRO A 307 8.25 -21.27 33.61
CA PRO A 307 8.54 -20.04 32.89
C PRO A 307 9.96 -19.55 33.15
N ALA A 308 10.54 -18.87 32.16
CA ALA A 308 11.86 -18.27 32.25
C ALA A 308 11.74 -16.74 32.32
N GLU A 309 12.17 -16.18 33.45
CA GLU A 309 12.28 -14.73 33.62
C GLU A 309 13.55 -14.20 32.93
N VAL A 310 13.41 -13.11 32.18
CA VAL A 310 14.49 -12.43 31.48
C VAL A 310 14.33 -10.92 31.69
N THR A 311 15.43 -10.22 31.97
CA THR A 311 15.47 -8.76 31.86
C THR A 311 15.99 -8.41 30.47
N LEU A 312 15.19 -7.64 29.71
CA LEU A 312 15.57 -7.08 28.43
C LEU A 312 15.84 -5.58 28.62
N THR A 313 17.10 -5.18 28.48
CA THR A 313 17.55 -3.79 28.68
C THR A 313 17.62 -3.07 27.33
N ALA A 314 16.84 -2.00 27.18
CA ALA A 314 17.04 -0.99 26.14
C ALA A 314 18.17 -0.04 26.55
N THR A 315 19.02 0.34 25.60
CA THR A 315 19.97 1.46 25.73
C THR A 315 19.61 2.52 24.69
N VAL A 316 19.10 3.66 25.15
CA VAL A 316 18.65 4.78 24.30
C VAL A 316 19.74 5.83 24.25
N THR A 317 20.13 6.27 23.04
CA THR A 317 21.33 7.10 22.81
C THR A 317 21.05 8.28 21.89
N ARG A 318 21.63 9.46 22.20
CA ARG A 318 21.71 10.65 21.33
C ARG A 318 23.05 11.35 21.55
N GLY A 319 23.85 11.47 20.50
CA GLY A 319 25.21 12.02 20.59
C GLY A 319 26.09 11.18 21.52
N THR A 320 26.73 11.83 22.49
CA THR A 320 27.58 11.19 23.52
C THR A 320 26.80 10.71 24.76
N VAL A 321 25.49 10.95 24.82
CA VAL A 321 24.65 10.67 26.00
C VAL A 321 23.79 9.44 25.73
N SER A 322 23.67 8.58 26.73
CA SER A 322 22.73 7.46 26.74
C SER A 322 22.07 7.26 28.11
N THR A 323 20.97 6.52 28.12
CA THR A 323 20.32 6.00 29.34
C THR A 323 19.78 4.61 29.06
N THR A 324 19.50 3.81 30.10
CA THR A 324 18.89 2.50 29.95
C THR A 324 17.46 2.44 30.48
N ARG A 325 16.69 1.47 29.99
CA ARG A 325 15.40 1.05 30.54
C ARG A 325 15.27 -0.46 30.50
N ASP A 326 14.97 -1.05 31.65
CA ASP A 326 14.74 -2.48 31.79
C ASP A 326 13.27 -2.85 31.59
N PHE A 327 13.05 -3.95 30.87
CA PHE A 327 11.77 -4.61 30.69
C PHE A 327 11.85 -6.01 31.29
N ALA A 328 10.96 -6.34 32.21
CA ALA A 328 10.82 -7.70 32.74
C ALA A 328 9.99 -8.54 31.77
N VAL A 329 10.53 -9.69 31.34
CA VAL A 329 9.92 -10.57 30.34
C VAL A 329 9.80 -11.99 30.91
N THR A 330 8.57 -12.49 31.01
CA THR A 330 8.28 -13.85 31.44
C THR A 330 7.98 -14.71 30.21
N VAL A 331 8.95 -15.53 29.78
CA VAL A 331 8.80 -16.43 28.63
C VAL A 331 8.18 -17.75 29.08
N LEU A 332 7.03 -18.10 28.53
CA LEU A 332 6.28 -19.30 28.90
C LEU A 332 6.80 -20.56 28.15
N PRO A 333 6.78 -21.74 28.80
CA PRO A 333 7.22 -23.00 28.19
C PRO A 333 6.41 -23.38 26.94
N ALA A 334 6.95 -24.29 26.13
CA ALA A 334 6.25 -24.95 25.04
C ALA A 334 4.95 -25.62 25.53
N ASP A 335 3.89 -25.56 24.74
CA ASP A 335 2.53 -25.93 25.15
C ASP A 335 1.75 -26.34 23.90
N ASP A 336 2.06 -27.53 23.38
CA ASP A 336 1.48 -28.12 22.16
C ASP A 336 -0.04 -27.86 22.01
N ALA A 337 -0.77 -27.92 23.13
CA ALA A 337 -2.22 -27.76 23.14
C ALA A 337 -2.65 -26.29 22.97
N TYR A 338 -1.97 -25.33 23.61
CA TYR A 338 -2.15 -23.91 23.30
C TYR A 338 -1.70 -23.61 21.87
N ASP A 339 -0.51 -24.08 21.49
CA ASP A 339 0.15 -23.74 20.24
C ASP A 339 -0.64 -24.27 19.03
N ALA A 340 -1.15 -25.50 19.06
CA ALA A 340 -2.03 -26.05 18.02
C ALA A 340 -3.37 -25.29 17.89
N ARG A 341 -3.96 -24.81 19.00
CA ARG A 341 -5.18 -23.98 18.96
C ARG A 341 -4.89 -22.58 18.45
N ALA A 342 -3.77 -21.97 18.84
CA ALA A 342 -3.36 -20.65 18.40
C ALA A 342 -3.06 -20.64 16.89
N ILE A 343 -2.34 -21.64 16.39
CA ILE A 343 -2.07 -21.81 14.95
C ILE A 343 -3.38 -22.05 14.19
N ALA A 344 -4.29 -22.91 14.69
CA ALA A 344 -5.61 -23.09 14.08
C ALA A 344 -6.42 -21.78 14.03
N ALA A 345 -6.42 -20.99 15.11
CA ALA A 345 -7.07 -19.68 15.17
C ALA A 345 -6.38 -18.60 14.31
N ALA A 346 -5.12 -18.80 13.91
CA ALA A 346 -4.38 -17.92 13.00
C ALA A 346 -4.52 -18.29 11.52
N LEU A 347 -4.89 -19.54 11.18
CA LEU A 347 -5.02 -19.98 9.78
C LEU A 347 -6.02 -19.13 8.99
N ALA A 348 -5.59 -18.66 7.83
CA ALA A 348 -6.42 -18.05 6.80
C ALA A 348 -6.37 -18.89 5.52
N VAL A 349 -7.40 -18.77 4.69
CA VAL A 349 -7.43 -19.31 3.32
C VAL A 349 -7.88 -18.18 2.39
N PRO A 350 -7.03 -17.73 1.44
CA PRO A 350 -7.41 -16.72 0.48
C PRO A 350 -8.66 -17.10 -0.35
N HIS A 351 -9.43 -16.09 -0.75
CA HIS A 351 -10.59 -16.21 -1.66
C HIS A 351 -11.68 -17.22 -1.25
N ILE A 352 -11.72 -17.63 0.02
CA ILE A 352 -12.67 -18.64 0.50
C ILE A 352 -14.14 -18.16 0.49
N ASP A 353 -14.39 -16.86 0.65
CA ASP A 353 -15.74 -16.27 0.53
C ASP A 353 -16.18 -15.97 -0.92
N ASP A 354 -15.29 -16.11 -1.91
CA ASP A 354 -15.56 -15.89 -3.35
C ASP A 354 -14.69 -16.84 -4.21
N THR A 355 -14.86 -18.14 -3.98
CA THR A 355 -13.98 -19.17 -4.56
C THR A 355 -14.32 -19.40 -6.03
N ARG A 356 -13.39 -18.99 -6.91
CA ARG A 356 -13.48 -19.07 -8.38
C ARG A 356 -12.40 -19.92 -9.03
N GLU A 357 -11.47 -20.44 -8.23
CA GLU A 357 -10.24 -21.14 -8.63
C GLU A 357 -9.83 -22.11 -7.51
N ASN A 358 -8.78 -22.92 -7.73
CA ASN A 358 -8.21 -23.80 -6.69
C ASN A 358 -7.76 -23.01 -5.46
N LEU A 359 -8.02 -23.55 -4.26
CA LEU A 359 -7.58 -22.94 -2.99
C LEU A 359 -6.17 -23.37 -2.62
N THR A 360 -5.41 -22.47 -2.00
CA THR A 360 -4.15 -22.80 -1.31
C THR A 360 -4.46 -23.28 0.11
N LEU A 361 -4.39 -24.58 0.35
CA LEU A 361 -4.56 -25.18 1.67
C LEU A 361 -3.19 -25.60 2.25
N PRO A 362 -2.65 -24.90 3.27
CA PRO A 362 -1.34 -25.23 3.82
C PRO A 362 -1.36 -26.59 4.54
N ALA A 363 -0.37 -27.43 4.24
CA ALA A 363 -0.16 -28.74 4.89
C ALA A 363 0.73 -28.66 6.15
N ALA A 364 1.36 -27.51 6.39
CA ALA A 364 2.14 -27.21 7.59
C ALA A 364 2.16 -25.69 7.84
N LEU A 365 2.34 -25.27 9.09
CA LEU A 365 2.58 -23.88 9.47
C LEU A 365 3.37 -23.83 10.79
N GLN A 366 4.47 -23.07 10.82
CA GLN A 366 5.42 -23.07 11.94
C GLN A 366 5.90 -24.50 12.26
N THR A 367 5.73 -24.97 13.50
CA THR A 367 6.04 -26.34 13.93
C THR A 367 4.89 -27.33 13.72
N ALA A 368 3.72 -26.88 13.26
CA ALA A 368 2.53 -27.70 13.14
C ALA A 368 2.40 -28.36 11.76
N THR A 369 1.93 -29.61 11.74
CA THR A 369 1.36 -30.23 10.54
C THR A 369 -0.14 -29.96 10.48
N ILE A 370 -0.70 -29.89 9.28
CA ILE A 370 -2.11 -29.57 9.05
C ILE A 370 -2.69 -30.60 8.09
N SER A 371 -3.76 -31.27 8.51
CA SER A 371 -4.59 -32.09 7.62
C SER A 371 -5.94 -31.43 7.39
N TRP A 372 -6.46 -31.54 6.17
CA TRP A 372 -7.71 -30.93 5.76
C TRP A 372 -8.77 -32.00 5.48
N SER A 373 -10.03 -31.61 5.66
CA SER A 373 -11.21 -32.42 5.37
C SER A 373 -12.29 -31.52 4.78
N SER A 374 -13.16 -32.07 3.94
CA SER A 374 -14.21 -31.33 3.21
C SER A 374 -15.56 -31.99 3.41
N SER A 375 -16.61 -31.20 3.63
CA SER A 375 -17.99 -31.67 3.66
C SER A 375 -18.53 -32.08 2.28
N ASN A 376 -17.87 -31.66 1.19
CA ASN A 376 -18.19 -32.05 -0.18
C ASN A 376 -16.91 -32.16 -1.04
N PRO A 377 -16.17 -33.28 -0.95
CA PRO A 377 -14.93 -33.51 -1.71
C PRO A 377 -15.07 -33.48 -3.23
N ALA A 378 -16.29 -33.51 -3.78
CA ALA A 378 -16.55 -33.42 -5.22
C ALA A 378 -16.63 -31.96 -5.73
N VAL A 379 -16.69 -30.97 -4.83
CA VAL A 379 -16.77 -29.53 -5.15
C VAL A 379 -15.56 -28.77 -4.62
N VAL A 380 -15.07 -29.11 -3.42
CA VAL A 380 -13.74 -28.72 -2.94
C VAL A 380 -13.07 -29.94 -2.32
N ALA A 381 -12.00 -30.43 -2.94
CA ALA A 381 -11.22 -31.55 -2.46
C ALA A 381 -10.33 -31.16 -1.25
N PRO A 382 -9.88 -32.12 -0.41
CA PRO A 382 -9.02 -31.84 0.74
C PRO A 382 -7.64 -31.24 0.42
N ASP A 383 -7.21 -31.26 -0.84
CA ASP A 383 -5.97 -30.62 -1.34
C ASP A 383 -6.21 -29.21 -1.93
N GLY A 384 -7.43 -28.68 -1.78
CA GLY A 384 -7.83 -27.37 -2.29
C GLY A 384 -8.25 -27.37 -3.75
N THR A 385 -8.24 -28.51 -4.46
CA THR A 385 -8.74 -28.58 -5.84
C THR A 385 -10.25 -28.29 -5.87
N VAL A 386 -10.69 -27.38 -6.74
CA VAL A 386 -12.08 -26.93 -6.84
C VAL A 386 -12.72 -27.44 -8.12
N THR A 387 -13.99 -27.86 -8.02
CA THR A 387 -14.85 -28.15 -9.17
C THR A 387 -16.04 -27.21 -9.10
N ARG A 388 -16.09 -26.19 -9.96
CA ARG A 388 -17.16 -25.18 -9.93
C ARG A 388 -18.52 -25.74 -10.37
N PRO A 389 -19.64 -25.25 -9.81
CA PRO A 389 -20.96 -25.47 -10.38
C PRO A 389 -21.02 -25.02 -11.84
N ALA A 390 -21.88 -25.66 -12.66
CA ALA A 390 -22.13 -25.22 -14.03
C ALA A 390 -22.73 -23.80 -14.09
N THR A 391 -22.54 -23.10 -15.20
CA THR A 391 -23.09 -21.77 -15.47
C THR A 391 -24.58 -21.69 -15.15
N GLY A 392 -24.99 -20.65 -14.40
CA GLY A 392 -26.37 -20.43 -13.99
C GLY A 392 -26.86 -21.29 -12.81
N ALA A 393 -26.04 -22.21 -12.28
CA ALA A 393 -26.33 -22.86 -11.01
C ALA A 393 -26.13 -21.91 -9.82
N ALA A 394 -26.65 -22.28 -8.65
CA ALA A 394 -26.40 -21.53 -7.41
C ALA A 394 -24.96 -21.72 -6.91
N VAL A 395 -24.47 -20.73 -6.16
CA VAL A 395 -23.22 -20.83 -5.37
C VAL A 395 -23.33 -22.02 -4.42
N GLN A 396 -22.27 -22.83 -4.33
CA GLN A 396 -22.20 -23.96 -3.39
C GLN A 396 -21.34 -23.61 -2.18
N GLU A 397 -21.89 -23.80 -0.99
CA GLU A 397 -21.16 -23.66 0.28
C GLU A 397 -20.58 -25.01 0.72
N VAL A 398 -19.28 -25.08 0.97
CA VAL A 398 -18.55 -26.28 1.38
C VAL A 398 -17.76 -26.02 2.65
N THR A 399 -17.99 -26.81 3.71
CA THR A 399 -17.23 -26.68 4.95
C THR A 399 -15.90 -27.42 4.83
N LEU A 400 -14.81 -26.66 4.81
CA LEU A 400 -13.46 -27.18 5.00
C LEU A 400 -13.13 -27.18 6.49
N THR A 401 -12.51 -28.23 7.01
CA THR A 401 -12.01 -28.27 8.40
C THR A 401 -10.54 -28.68 8.43
N ALA A 402 -9.71 -27.74 8.88
CA ALA A 402 -8.31 -27.96 9.19
C ALA A 402 -8.16 -28.60 10.57
N THR A 403 -7.31 -29.62 10.67
CA THR A 403 -6.82 -30.20 11.92
C THR A 403 -5.33 -29.91 12.01
N VAL A 404 -4.98 -28.97 12.89
CA VAL A 404 -3.61 -28.55 13.18
C VAL A 404 -3.07 -29.43 14.29
N THR A 405 -1.88 -30.00 14.10
CA THR A 405 -1.22 -30.90 15.06
C THR A 405 0.14 -30.35 15.44
N VAL A 406 0.37 -30.13 16.74
CA VAL A 406 1.68 -29.81 17.32
C VAL A 406 2.04 -30.93 18.28
N GLY A 407 3.18 -31.59 18.06
CA GLY A 407 3.63 -32.73 18.86
C GLY A 407 2.59 -33.86 18.92
N SER A 408 1.84 -33.91 20.02
CA SER A 408 0.73 -34.87 20.21
C SER A 408 -0.65 -34.24 20.40
N ALA A 409 -0.74 -32.90 20.48
CA ALA A 409 -1.98 -32.18 20.66
C ALA A 409 -2.54 -31.65 19.35
N THR A 410 -3.86 -31.47 19.29
CA THR A 410 -4.56 -30.94 18.11
C THR A 410 -5.41 -29.72 18.44
N GLY A 411 -5.54 -28.85 17.44
CA GLY A 411 -6.54 -27.79 17.35
C GLY A 411 -7.26 -27.90 16.00
N THR A 412 -8.51 -27.44 15.93
CA THR A 412 -9.28 -27.46 14.68
C THR A 412 -9.84 -26.08 14.36
N ARG A 413 -10.01 -25.81 13.06
CA ARG A 413 -10.77 -24.66 12.55
C ARG A 413 -11.55 -25.07 11.31
N SER A 414 -12.81 -24.70 11.28
CA SER A 414 -13.66 -24.83 10.10
C SER A 414 -13.77 -23.49 9.36
N PHE A 415 -13.93 -23.58 8.04
CA PHE A 415 -14.11 -22.48 7.10
C PHE A 415 -15.23 -22.85 6.12
N THR A 416 -15.96 -21.87 5.59
CA THR A 416 -17.01 -22.11 4.58
C THR A 416 -16.54 -21.55 3.24
N ALA A 417 -16.17 -22.44 2.32
CA ALA A 417 -15.84 -22.07 0.95
C ALA A 417 -17.11 -21.81 0.12
N LYS A 418 -17.19 -20.66 -0.53
CA LYS A 418 -18.32 -20.23 -1.36
C LYS A 418 -17.96 -20.33 -2.84
N VAL A 419 -18.14 -21.52 -3.39
CA VAL A 419 -17.73 -21.85 -4.76
C VAL A 419 -18.73 -21.27 -5.75
N GLN A 420 -18.27 -20.31 -6.56
CA GLN A 420 -19.06 -19.61 -7.56
C GLN A 420 -19.30 -20.51 -8.77
N PRO A 421 -20.51 -20.48 -9.39
CA PRO A 421 -20.74 -21.15 -10.67
C PRO A 421 -19.77 -20.61 -11.74
N LEU A 422 -19.47 -21.43 -12.76
CA LEU A 422 -18.72 -21.00 -13.93
C LEU A 422 -19.39 -19.77 -14.59
N PRO A 423 -18.61 -18.86 -15.21
CA PRO A 423 -19.16 -17.74 -15.96
C PRO A 423 -19.95 -18.21 -17.20
N GLU A 424 -20.66 -17.27 -17.83
CA GLU A 424 -21.22 -17.49 -19.16
C GLU A 424 -20.12 -17.36 -20.22
N ALA A 425 -19.97 -18.37 -21.07
CA ALA A 425 -18.96 -18.38 -22.12
C ALA A 425 -19.37 -17.43 -23.25
N ALA A 426 -18.51 -16.45 -23.55
CA ALA A 426 -18.72 -15.46 -24.61
C ALA A 426 -17.46 -15.28 -25.45
N ASP A 427 -17.63 -15.09 -26.77
CA ASP A 427 -16.54 -14.74 -27.68
C ASP A 427 -15.90 -13.40 -27.27
N THR A 428 -14.57 -13.32 -27.32
CA THR A 428 -13.84 -12.04 -27.24
C THR A 428 -13.99 -11.27 -28.56
N LYS A 429 -14.22 -9.96 -28.46
CA LYS A 429 -14.59 -9.07 -29.59
C LYS A 429 -13.85 -7.73 -29.56
N ALA A 430 -12.99 -7.52 -28.58
CA ALA A 430 -12.09 -6.38 -28.47
C ALA A 430 -10.84 -6.81 -27.66
N TYR A 431 -9.94 -5.87 -27.44
CA TYR A 431 -8.73 -6.06 -26.66
C TYR A 431 -8.56 -4.91 -25.65
N PHE A 432 -7.97 -5.24 -24.51
CA PHE A 432 -7.62 -4.34 -23.41
C PHE A 432 -6.11 -4.37 -23.20
N PHE A 433 -5.52 -3.22 -22.87
CA PHE A 433 -4.06 -3.07 -22.82
C PHE A 433 -3.64 -2.12 -21.70
N PRO A 434 -3.26 -2.64 -20.51
CA PRO A 434 -2.45 -1.89 -19.55
C PRO A 434 -1.02 -1.68 -20.06
N TYR A 435 -0.51 -0.46 -19.88
CA TYR A 435 0.87 -0.06 -20.22
C TYR A 435 1.32 1.11 -19.31
N PHE A 436 2.61 1.47 -19.37
CA PHE A 436 3.14 2.74 -18.84
C PHE A 436 3.83 3.54 -19.97
N THR A 437 4.17 4.82 -19.77
CA THR A 437 4.60 5.70 -20.89
C THR A 437 6.10 6.01 -20.96
N GLY A 438 6.89 5.66 -19.94
CA GLY A 438 8.34 5.86 -19.94
C GLY A 438 8.88 6.26 -18.58
N GLU A 439 9.94 7.06 -18.58
CA GLU A 439 10.67 7.53 -17.40
C GLU A 439 11.07 9.01 -17.51
N ASP A 440 10.28 9.82 -18.23
CA ASP A 440 10.53 11.26 -18.43
C ASP A 440 9.91 12.16 -17.33
N ASP A 441 8.80 11.73 -16.70
CA ASP A 441 8.15 12.39 -15.55
C ASP A 441 7.60 11.38 -14.51
N ASP A 442 7.32 11.87 -13.30
CA ASP A 442 6.67 11.12 -12.21
C ASP A 442 5.34 10.47 -12.64
N ASP A 443 4.54 11.11 -13.51
CA ASP A 443 3.29 10.53 -14.03
C ASP A 443 3.49 9.45 -15.10
N ASP A 444 4.68 9.25 -15.67
CA ASP A 444 4.89 8.23 -16.71
C ASP A 444 5.02 6.81 -16.15
N GLU A 445 5.63 6.65 -14.97
CA GLU A 445 5.75 5.38 -14.23
C GLU A 445 4.45 5.09 -13.45
N LYS A 446 3.31 5.14 -14.15
CA LYS A 446 1.96 4.86 -13.64
C LYS A 446 1.10 4.19 -14.72
N VAL A 447 0.27 3.22 -14.34
CA VAL A 447 -0.44 2.35 -15.29
C VAL A 447 -1.59 3.09 -15.97
N ARG A 448 -1.53 3.18 -17.30
CA ARG A 448 -2.57 3.67 -18.21
C ARG A 448 -3.25 2.50 -18.91
N PHE A 449 -4.46 2.73 -19.43
CA PHE A 449 -5.24 1.72 -20.14
C PHE A 449 -5.57 2.16 -21.58
N GLY A 450 -5.44 1.23 -22.52
CA GLY A 450 -5.93 1.32 -23.89
C GLY A 450 -7.01 0.28 -24.19
N LEU A 451 -7.85 0.58 -25.18
CA LEU A 451 -8.83 -0.34 -25.77
C LEU A 451 -8.70 -0.34 -27.29
N SER A 452 -8.94 -1.49 -27.91
CA SER A 452 -9.03 -1.60 -29.37
C SER A 452 -10.27 -0.89 -29.91
N ASN A 453 -10.21 -0.47 -31.17
CA ASN A 453 -11.31 0.17 -31.88
C ASN A 453 -12.26 -0.88 -32.46
N GLY A 454 -13.00 -1.55 -31.56
CA GLY A 454 -13.79 -2.74 -31.89
C GLY A 454 -12.89 -3.98 -32.02
N ASN A 455 -13.25 -4.92 -32.90
CA ASN A 455 -12.53 -6.18 -33.07
C ASN A 455 -11.31 -6.06 -34.00
N ASP A 456 -10.41 -5.12 -33.72
CA ASP A 456 -9.21 -4.84 -34.51
C ASP A 456 -7.98 -4.79 -33.58
N ALA A 457 -7.11 -5.79 -33.67
CA ALA A 457 -5.88 -5.83 -32.86
C ALA A 457 -4.87 -4.72 -33.20
N LEU A 458 -5.02 -3.99 -34.30
CA LEU A 458 -4.05 -3.01 -34.80
C LEU A 458 -4.55 -1.56 -34.77
N ASP A 459 -5.83 -1.31 -34.45
CA ASP A 459 -6.38 0.02 -34.22
C ASP A 459 -6.83 0.19 -32.76
N TRP A 460 -6.31 1.21 -32.07
CA TRP A 460 -6.46 1.42 -30.64
C TRP A 460 -6.75 2.88 -30.28
N THR A 461 -7.23 3.10 -29.06
CA THR A 461 -7.25 4.43 -28.43
C THR A 461 -7.17 4.31 -26.92
N THR A 462 -6.62 5.33 -26.28
CA THR A 462 -6.53 5.46 -24.82
C THR A 462 -7.91 5.68 -24.19
N VAL A 463 -8.01 5.46 -22.88
CA VAL A 463 -9.18 5.81 -22.04
C VAL A 463 -8.74 6.67 -20.86
N ASN A 464 -9.67 7.12 -20.00
CA ASN A 464 -9.41 7.99 -18.85
C ASN A 464 -8.76 9.35 -19.24
N ASP A 465 -9.05 9.83 -20.46
CA ASP A 465 -8.38 10.96 -21.12
C ASP A 465 -6.84 10.84 -21.12
N ASP A 466 -6.30 9.62 -21.30
CA ASP A 466 -4.87 9.26 -21.26
C ASP A 466 -4.17 9.46 -19.90
N LYS A 467 -4.95 9.64 -18.83
CA LYS A 467 -4.43 9.77 -17.46
C LYS A 467 -4.24 8.38 -16.83
N PRO A 468 -3.25 8.21 -15.92
CA PRO A 468 -3.10 6.98 -15.14
C PRO A 468 -4.39 6.53 -14.45
N VAL A 469 -4.58 5.21 -14.39
CA VAL A 469 -5.73 4.54 -13.76
C VAL A 469 -5.32 3.85 -12.46
N LEU A 470 -4.13 3.24 -12.41
CA LEU A 470 -3.52 2.71 -11.19
C LEU A 470 -2.16 3.39 -10.94
N ALA A 471 -1.91 3.74 -9.69
CA ALA A 471 -0.68 4.38 -9.22
C ALA A 471 -0.28 3.74 -7.88
N SER A 472 1.03 3.62 -7.64
CA SER A 472 1.53 2.97 -6.43
C SER A 472 1.57 3.93 -5.23
N THR A 473 1.14 3.41 -4.08
CA THR A 473 1.15 4.11 -2.78
C THR A 473 2.13 3.48 -1.78
N LEU A 474 2.55 2.23 -2.05
CA LEU A 474 3.54 1.45 -1.32
C LEU A 474 4.88 1.43 -2.09
N GLY A 475 5.88 0.70 -1.59
CA GLY A 475 7.13 0.48 -2.32
C GLY A 475 7.90 1.76 -2.71
N GLN A 476 8.50 1.73 -3.90
CA GLN A 476 9.17 2.86 -4.56
C GLN A 476 8.19 3.86 -5.22
N LYS A 477 6.91 3.49 -5.35
CA LYS A 477 5.79 4.33 -5.82
C LYS A 477 5.74 4.63 -7.32
N GLY A 478 6.68 4.10 -8.09
CA GLY A 478 6.55 3.98 -9.55
C GLY A 478 6.04 2.59 -9.94
N LEU A 479 5.36 2.50 -11.08
CA LEU A 479 4.83 1.28 -11.67
C LEU A 479 5.27 1.15 -13.12
N ARG A 480 5.91 0.03 -13.43
CA ARG A 480 6.33 -0.34 -14.78
C ARG A 480 5.86 -1.74 -15.12
N ASP A 481 5.98 -2.09 -16.39
CA ASP A 481 5.78 -3.44 -16.93
C ASP A 481 4.45 -4.10 -16.50
N PRO A 482 3.29 -3.41 -16.56
CA PRO A 482 2.03 -3.94 -16.05
C PRO A 482 1.51 -5.12 -16.87
N PHE A 483 1.64 -6.31 -16.30
CA PHE A 483 1.11 -7.55 -16.83
C PHE A 483 -0.33 -7.79 -16.37
N ILE A 484 -1.18 -8.39 -17.21
CA ILE A 484 -2.53 -8.82 -16.80
C ILE A 484 -2.90 -10.21 -17.33
N ILE A 485 -3.43 -11.05 -16.44
CA ILE A 485 -3.95 -12.38 -16.75
C ILE A 485 -5.40 -12.54 -16.28
N ARG A 486 -6.23 -13.14 -17.13
CA ARG A 486 -7.55 -13.68 -16.80
C ARG A 486 -7.40 -15.02 -16.08
N SER A 487 -8.22 -15.29 -15.07
CA SER A 487 -8.21 -16.55 -14.33
C SER A 487 -8.47 -17.75 -15.26
N HIS A 488 -8.00 -18.95 -14.87
CA HIS A 488 -8.13 -20.15 -15.69
C HIS A 488 -9.59 -20.45 -16.09
N GLU A 489 -10.53 -20.22 -15.17
CA GLU A 489 -11.97 -20.41 -15.39
C GLU A 489 -12.71 -19.12 -15.84
N GLY A 490 -11.99 -18.02 -16.07
CA GLY A 490 -12.39 -16.93 -16.98
C GLY A 490 -12.91 -15.62 -16.37
N ASP A 491 -13.18 -15.53 -15.06
CA ASP A 491 -13.99 -14.47 -14.43
C ASP A 491 -13.35 -13.77 -13.21
N ARG A 492 -12.04 -13.91 -13.03
CA ARG A 492 -11.19 -13.05 -12.20
C ARG A 492 -10.02 -12.56 -13.05
N PHE A 493 -9.41 -11.45 -12.68
CA PHE A 493 -8.25 -10.86 -13.34
C PHE A 493 -7.22 -10.49 -12.30
N TYR A 494 -5.96 -10.78 -12.58
CA TYR A 494 -4.81 -10.38 -11.77
C TYR A 494 -3.94 -9.44 -12.61
N LEU A 495 -3.69 -8.23 -12.11
CA LEU A 495 -2.76 -7.27 -12.69
C LEU A 495 -1.52 -7.20 -11.79
N LEU A 496 -0.36 -7.48 -12.38
CA LEU A 496 0.94 -7.47 -11.74
C LEU A 496 1.76 -6.31 -12.32
N ALA A 497 2.66 -5.71 -11.54
CA ALA A 497 3.55 -4.66 -12.01
C ALA A 497 4.87 -4.63 -11.23
N THR A 498 5.91 -4.10 -11.86
CA THR A 498 7.21 -3.82 -11.24
C THR A 498 7.09 -2.63 -10.28
N ASP A 499 7.53 -2.78 -9.03
CA ASP A 499 7.74 -1.65 -8.09
C ASP A 499 9.08 -0.95 -8.40
N LEU A 500 9.04 0.04 -9.29
CA LEU A 500 10.21 0.76 -9.77
C LEU A 500 9.87 2.21 -10.14
N HIS A 501 10.63 3.14 -9.57
CA HIS A 501 10.56 4.58 -9.86
C HIS A 501 11.86 5.08 -10.51
N ALA A 502 12.19 4.55 -11.70
CA ALA A 502 13.45 4.80 -12.39
C ALA A 502 13.69 6.27 -12.74
N TYR A 503 12.65 7.09 -12.88
CA TYR A 503 12.76 8.56 -13.04
C TYR A 503 13.53 9.21 -11.87
N ARG A 504 13.37 8.68 -10.65
CA ARG A 504 14.00 9.23 -9.43
C ARG A 504 15.29 8.52 -9.03
N THR A 505 15.38 7.20 -9.24
CA THR A 505 16.51 6.38 -8.79
C THR A 505 17.54 6.09 -9.89
N GLY A 506 17.12 6.10 -11.16
CA GLY A 506 17.92 5.61 -12.29
C GLY A 506 17.98 4.08 -12.37
N LEU A 507 18.08 3.55 -13.59
CA LEU A 507 18.06 2.11 -13.84
C LEU A 507 19.25 1.37 -13.20
N THR A 508 20.44 1.97 -13.15
CA THR A 508 21.63 1.33 -12.56
C THR A 508 21.46 1.08 -11.06
N GLU A 509 21.03 2.07 -10.29
CA GLU A 509 20.80 1.92 -8.84
C GLU A 509 19.69 0.90 -8.60
N SER A 510 18.65 0.94 -9.43
CA SER A 510 17.48 0.07 -9.35
C SER A 510 17.71 -1.40 -9.71
N GLN A 511 18.83 -1.74 -10.38
CA GLN A 511 19.29 -3.13 -10.55
C GLN A 511 20.16 -3.63 -9.39
N ASN A 512 20.76 -2.72 -8.62
CA ASN A 512 21.63 -3.07 -7.51
C ASN A 512 20.83 -3.12 -6.20
N PHE A 513 20.00 -2.11 -5.92
CA PHE A 513 19.33 -1.90 -4.64
C PHE A 513 17.83 -1.54 -4.80
N GLY A 514 17.21 -2.06 -5.86
CA GLY A 514 15.81 -1.87 -6.20
C GLY A 514 14.83 -2.67 -5.33
N SER A 515 13.55 -2.65 -5.72
CA SER A 515 12.52 -3.39 -5.00
C SER A 515 12.65 -4.91 -5.19
N ARG A 516 12.42 -5.66 -4.11
CA ARG A 516 12.33 -7.13 -4.11
C ARG A 516 10.88 -7.63 -4.17
N ALA A 517 9.95 -6.73 -4.50
CA ALA A 517 8.52 -6.96 -4.54
C ALA A 517 7.93 -6.74 -5.93
N MET A 518 6.77 -7.34 -6.14
CA MET A 518 5.84 -7.00 -7.22
C MET A 518 4.57 -6.38 -6.62
N GLU A 519 3.95 -5.48 -7.36
CA GLU A 519 2.66 -4.88 -6.98
C GLU A 519 1.53 -5.64 -7.65
N ILE A 520 0.53 -6.06 -6.87
CA ILE A 520 -0.57 -6.90 -7.35
C ILE A 520 -1.92 -6.26 -7.02
N TRP A 521 -2.77 -6.18 -8.05
CA TRP A 521 -4.20 -5.92 -7.93
C TRP A 521 -5.01 -7.10 -8.48
N GLU A 522 -6.23 -7.25 -8.01
CA GLU A 522 -7.21 -8.16 -8.61
C GLU A 522 -8.55 -7.47 -8.87
N SER A 523 -9.31 -8.04 -9.80
CA SER A 523 -10.65 -7.60 -10.18
C SER A 523 -11.49 -8.79 -10.66
N THR A 524 -12.82 -8.66 -10.64
CA THR A 524 -13.75 -9.58 -11.34
C THR A 524 -14.50 -8.88 -12.47
N ASP A 525 -14.20 -7.59 -12.73
CA ASP A 525 -14.94 -6.76 -13.70
C ASP A 525 -14.06 -5.79 -14.54
N LEU A 526 -12.74 -5.75 -14.33
CA LEU A 526 -11.76 -4.84 -14.96
C LEU A 526 -11.95 -3.33 -14.66
N VAL A 527 -12.84 -2.97 -13.73
CA VAL A 527 -13.17 -1.56 -13.39
C VAL A 527 -13.17 -1.27 -11.88
N THR A 528 -13.39 -2.31 -11.09
CA THR A 528 -13.33 -2.36 -9.64
C THR A 528 -12.10 -3.19 -9.27
N TRP A 529 -11.07 -2.53 -8.74
CA TRP A 529 -9.81 -3.16 -8.36
C TRP A 529 -9.70 -3.30 -6.84
N SER A 530 -8.95 -4.30 -6.39
CA SER A 530 -8.59 -4.47 -4.98
C SER A 530 -7.78 -3.30 -4.42
N ALA A 531 -7.51 -3.31 -3.11
CA ALA A 531 -6.35 -2.61 -2.59
C ALA A 531 -5.07 -3.14 -3.23
N GLN A 532 -4.05 -2.27 -3.34
CA GLN A 532 -2.70 -2.62 -3.78
C GLN A 532 -2.07 -3.63 -2.82
N ARG A 533 -1.43 -4.68 -3.34
CA ARG A 533 -0.63 -5.63 -2.57
C ARG A 533 0.85 -5.55 -2.99
N HIS A 534 1.69 -5.00 -2.12
CA HIS A 534 3.15 -5.01 -2.26
C HIS A 534 3.69 -6.37 -1.76
N VAL A 535 4.01 -7.29 -2.67
CA VAL A 535 4.37 -8.68 -2.34
C VAL A 535 5.86 -8.92 -2.60
N VAL A 536 6.64 -9.03 -1.51
CA VAL A 536 8.05 -9.42 -1.57
C VAL A 536 8.17 -10.90 -1.95
N VAL A 537 8.54 -11.16 -3.20
CA VAL A 537 8.75 -12.52 -3.75
C VAL A 537 10.23 -12.91 -3.85
N SER A 538 11.13 -11.92 -3.94
CA SER A 538 12.55 -12.17 -4.14
C SER A 538 13.33 -12.27 -2.83
N ALA A 539 14.28 -13.20 -2.81
CA ALA A 539 15.16 -13.46 -1.68
C ALA A 539 16.05 -12.24 -1.33
N PRO A 540 16.61 -12.15 -0.11
CA PRO A 540 17.49 -11.04 0.30
C PRO A 540 18.69 -10.79 -0.63
N GLU A 541 19.12 -11.82 -1.36
CA GLU A 541 20.26 -11.80 -2.28
C GLU A 541 19.91 -11.25 -3.68
N ALA A 542 18.69 -10.74 -3.89
CA ALA A 542 18.26 -10.11 -5.14
C ALA A 542 18.35 -8.58 -5.09
N GLY A 543 18.88 -7.97 -6.15
CA GLY A 543 18.92 -6.51 -6.33
C GLY A 543 17.63 -5.91 -6.89
N ASN A 544 16.75 -6.71 -7.49
CA ASN A 544 15.52 -6.27 -8.14
C ASN A 544 14.48 -7.39 -8.35
N THR A 545 13.25 -7.01 -8.72
CA THR A 545 12.13 -7.87 -9.14
C THR A 545 11.39 -7.16 -10.28
N TRP A 546 11.73 -7.47 -11.53
CA TRP A 546 11.31 -6.71 -12.72
C TRP A 546 10.50 -7.56 -13.72
N ALA A 547 9.60 -6.93 -14.48
CA ALA A 547 8.71 -7.56 -15.45
C ALA A 547 8.00 -8.84 -14.93
N PRO A 548 7.15 -8.75 -13.88
CA PRO A 548 6.47 -9.89 -13.30
C PRO A 548 5.27 -10.35 -14.13
N GLU A 549 5.46 -11.41 -14.92
CA GLU A 549 4.41 -12.09 -15.70
C GLU A 549 3.94 -13.40 -15.01
N ALA A 550 2.83 -13.97 -15.49
CA ALA A 550 2.30 -15.25 -15.00
C ALA A 550 1.64 -16.10 -16.10
N TYR A 551 1.71 -17.43 -15.97
CA TYR A 551 0.98 -18.37 -16.84
C TYR A 551 0.45 -19.56 -16.05
N TYR A 552 -0.76 -20.04 -16.38
CA TYR A 552 -1.38 -21.18 -15.69
C TYR A 552 -0.93 -22.53 -16.27
N ASP A 553 -0.48 -23.45 -15.41
CA ASP A 553 -0.10 -24.80 -15.80
C ASP A 553 -1.19 -25.81 -15.41
N ASP A 554 -2.00 -26.25 -16.38
CA ASP A 554 -3.06 -27.25 -16.18
C ASP A 554 -2.56 -28.54 -15.50
N SER A 555 -1.28 -28.91 -15.71
CA SER A 555 -0.72 -30.14 -15.14
C SER A 555 -0.45 -30.04 -13.63
N ARG A 556 -0.46 -28.82 -13.09
CA ARG A 556 -0.27 -28.49 -11.67
C ARG A 556 -1.53 -27.93 -11.01
N GLY A 557 -2.39 -27.28 -11.78
CA GLY A 557 -3.56 -26.56 -11.26
C GLY A 557 -3.17 -25.30 -10.48
N GLU A 558 -2.10 -24.61 -10.92
CA GLU A 558 -1.53 -23.41 -10.33
C GLU A 558 -0.87 -22.51 -11.40
N TYR A 559 -0.63 -21.25 -11.05
CA TYR A 559 0.15 -20.31 -11.84
C TYR A 559 1.64 -20.48 -11.60
N VAL A 560 2.43 -20.43 -12.68
CA VAL A 560 3.86 -20.14 -12.67
C VAL A 560 4.01 -18.63 -12.89
N VAL A 561 4.55 -17.93 -11.90
CA VAL A 561 4.79 -16.48 -11.93
C VAL A 561 6.29 -16.25 -12.05
N PHE A 562 6.74 -15.43 -13.00
CA PHE A 562 8.15 -15.29 -13.38
C PHE A 562 8.54 -13.83 -13.64
N TRP A 563 9.78 -13.49 -13.32
CA TRP A 563 10.30 -12.12 -13.30
C TRP A 563 11.83 -12.10 -13.44
N ALA A 564 12.42 -10.97 -13.80
CA ALA A 564 13.87 -10.79 -13.84
C ALA A 564 14.42 -10.32 -12.47
N SER A 565 15.52 -10.93 -12.03
CA SER A 565 16.30 -10.51 -10.86
C SER A 565 17.80 -10.65 -11.10
N ASN A 566 18.54 -9.59 -10.83
CA ASN A 566 19.97 -9.61 -10.62
C ASN A 566 20.25 -10.15 -9.20
N LEU A 567 21.21 -11.06 -9.05
CA LEU A 567 21.50 -11.74 -7.76
C LEU A 567 22.99 -11.60 -7.38
N TYR A 568 23.28 -11.15 -6.15
CA TYR A 568 24.66 -10.96 -5.70
C TYR A 568 25.35 -12.32 -5.46
N LEU A 569 26.51 -12.53 -6.09
CA LEU A 569 27.27 -13.79 -5.97
C LEU A 569 27.88 -14.02 -4.56
N SER A 570 28.04 -12.95 -3.78
CA SER A 570 28.58 -12.96 -2.42
C SER A 570 27.52 -13.24 -1.34
N GLY A 571 26.24 -13.05 -1.64
CA GLY A 571 25.18 -12.87 -0.63
C GLY A 571 25.30 -11.57 0.17
N ASP A 572 26.22 -10.67 -0.19
CA ASP A 572 26.44 -9.38 0.48
C ASP A 572 25.82 -8.24 -0.36
N PRO A 573 24.70 -7.65 0.08
CA PRO A 573 23.99 -6.59 -0.64
C PRO A 573 24.69 -5.21 -0.53
N SER A 574 25.87 -5.12 0.07
CA SER A 574 26.68 -3.88 0.09
C SER A 574 27.72 -3.79 -1.05
N VAL A 575 27.87 -4.86 -1.84
CA VAL A 575 28.84 -4.96 -2.94
C VAL A 575 28.16 -4.65 -4.29
N PRO A 576 28.49 -3.52 -4.96
CA PRO A 576 27.90 -3.18 -6.26
C PRO A 576 28.31 -4.17 -7.37
N ARG A 577 27.44 -4.29 -8.41
CA ARG A 577 27.59 -5.16 -9.59
C ARG A 577 28.99 -5.20 -10.24
N TRP A 578 29.79 -4.14 -10.12
CA TRP A 578 31.10 -4.04 -10.78
C TRP A 578 32.21 -4.90 -10.16
N GLU A 579 32.01 -5.47 -8.97
CA GLU A 579 33.01 -6.34 -8.31
C GLU A 579 32.76 -7.85 -8.51
N GLY A 580 31.77 -8.25 -9.32
CA GLY A 580 31.52 -9.65 -9.68
C GLY A 580 30.65 -9.84 -10.93
N ASP A 581 30.59 -11.06 -11.48
CA ASP A 581 29.79 -11.37 -12.68
C ASP A 581 28.29 -11.47 -12.35
N SER A 582 27.65 -10.33 -12.04
CA SER A 582 26.25 -10.23 -11.64
C SER A 582 25.38 -9.67 -12.78
N TYR A 583 24.32 -10.41 -13.14
CA TYR A 583 23.44 -10.21 -14.29
C TYR A 583 22.01 -10.64 -13.98
N ASN A 584 21.04 -10.13 -14.75
CA ASN A 584 19.64 -10.54 -14.62
C ASN A 584 19.46 -12.03 -14.98
N ARG A 585 18.85 -12.77 -14.06
CA ARG A 585 18.34 -14.13 -14.26
C ARG A 585 16.83 -14.06 -14.27
N MET A 586 16.19 -14.88 -15.10
CA MET A 586 14.75 -15.08 -14.92
C MET A 586 14.53 -16.03 -13.74
N MET A 587 13.67 -15.60 -12.83
CA MET A 587 13.22 -16.31 -11.63
C MET A 587 11.79 -16.78 -11.81
N TYR A 588 11.35 -17.75 -11.01
CA TYR A 588 9.94 -18.11 -10.89
C TYR A 588 9.54 -18.56 -9.49
N ALA A 589 8.24 -18.41 -9.19
CA ALA A 589 7.54 -19.05 -8.08
C ALA A 589 6.20 -19.62 -8.59
N THR A 590 5.50 -20.42 -7.79
CA THR A 590 4.13 -20.85 -8.09
C THR A 590 3.11 -20.32 -7.08
N THR A 591 1.86 -20.13 -7.51
CA THR A 591 0.74 -19.67 -6.67
C THR A 591 -0.59 -20.15 -7.23
N ARG A 592 -1.62 -20.32 -6.40
CA ARG A 592 -3.01 -20.50 -6.84
C ARG A 592 -3.88 -19.25 -6.68
N ASP A 593 -3.38 -18.23 -5.99
CA ASP A 593 -4.20 -17.14 -5.44
C ASP A 593 -3.54 -15.75 -5.51
N PHE A 594 -2.29 -15.63 -5.98
CA PHE A 594 -1.50 -14.39 -5.98
C PHE A 594 -1.40 -13.70 -4.59
N VAL A 595 -1.50 -14.50 -3.53
CA VAL A 595 -1.31 -14.10 -2.12
C VAL A 595 -0.27 -15.00 -1.45
N THR A 596 -0.30 -16.30 -1.76
CA THR A 596 0.57 -17.34 -1.25
C THR A 596 1.48 -17.82 -2.38
N PHE A 597 2.78 -17.60 -2.26
CA PHE A 597 3.77 -17.98 -3.27
C PHE A 597 4.70 -19.09 -2.76
N SER A 598 5.14 -19.97 -3.65
CA SER A 598 6.28 -20.86 -3.36
C SER A 598 7.56 -20.04 -3.15
N PRO A 599 8.57 -20.58 -2.47
CA PRO A 599 9.93 -20.02 -2.54
C PRO A 599 10.37 -19.87 -4.00
N ALA A 600 11.01 -18.74 -4.30
CA ALA A 600 11.52 -18.43 -5.64
C ALA A 600 12.65 -19.39 -6.05
N LYS A 601 12.75 -19.65 -7.36
CA LYS A 601 13.74 -20.52 -7.99
C LYS A 601 14.28 -19.83 -9.24
N VAL A 602 15.51 -20.14 -9.64
CA VAL A 602 16.03 -19.70 -10.94
C VAL A 602 15.35 -20.51 -12.05
N TRP A 603 14.85 -19.82 -13.07
CA TRP A 603 14.28 -20.40 -14.30
C TRP A 603 15.29 -20.37 -15.45
N ILE A 604 16.03 -19.25 -15.58
CA ILE A 604 17.05 -19.05 -16.61
C ILE A 604 18.32 -18.46 -15.98
N ASP A 605 19.33 -19.31 -15.78
CA ASP A 605 20.70 -18.93 -15.44
C ASP A 605 21.57 -18.88 -16.70
N GLU A 606 21.34 -17.86 -17.52
CA GLU A 606 21.93 -17.76 -18.85
C GLU A 606 22.87 -16.56 -18.95
N GLN A 607 24.06 -16.69 -18.36
CA GLN A 607 25.16 -15.75 -18.60
C GLN A 607 25.48 -15.71 -20.09
N GLN A 608 25.40 -14.52 -20.69
CA GLN A 608 25.74 -14.27 -22.08
C GLN A 608 27.17 -13.71 -22.19
N PRO A 609 27.79 -13.73 -23.39
CA PRO A 609 29.08 -13.09 -23.61
C PRO A 609 29.03 -11.57 -23.33
N GLY A 610 29.93 -11.08 -22.47
CA GLY A 610 30.00 -9.69 -22.01
C GLY A 610 29.73 -9.58 -20.50
N GLN A 611 30.33 -8.59 -19.84
CA GLN A 611 30.23 -8.48 -18.38
C GLN A 611 28.83 -8.02 -17.96
N GLY A 612 28.16 -8.84 -17.16
CA GLY A 612 26.85 -8.55 -16.61
C GLY A 612 25.67 -8.68 -17.59
N ASN A 613 25.85 -9.34 -18.73
CA ASN A 613 24.78 -9.60 -19.70
C ASN A 613 23.99 -10.87 -19.31
N GLY A 614 22.70 -10.71 -19.06
CA GLY A 614 21.76 -11.78 -18.71
C GLY A 614 20.46 -11.72 -19.53
N THR A 615 19.35 -12.09 -18.89
CA THR A 615 18.05 -12.34 -19.55
C THR A 615 16.92 -11.64 -18.82
N ILE A 616 16.07 -10.93 -19.57
CA ILE A 616 14.93 -10.15 -19.07
C ILE A 616 13.66 -10.41 -19.91
N ASP A 617 12.58 -9.71 -19.58
CA ASP A 617 11.36 -9.53 -20.38
C ASP A 617 10.87 -10.81 -21.06
N SER A 618 10.45 -11.76 -20.22
CA SER A 618 9.88 -13.01 -20.71
C SER A 618 8.36 -12.96 -20.75
N THR A 619 7.77 -13.58 -21.77
CA THR A 619 6.32 -13.86 -21.83
C THR A 619 6.05 -15.26 -22.38
N ILE A 620 4.89 -15.85 -22.04
CA ILE A 620 4.52 -17.24 -22.39
C ILE A 620 3.27 -17.29 -23.27
N ALA A 621 3.40 -18.02 -24.39
CA ALA A 621 2.28 -18.45 -25.23
C ALA A 621 2.23 -20.00 -25.32
N ARG A 622 1.12 -20.55 -25.82
CA ARG A 622 0.93 -22.01 -25.94
C ARG A 622 0.21 -22.41 -27.23
N GLU A 623 0.77 -23.41 -27.90
CA GLU A 623 0.30 -23.94 -29.18
C GLU A 623 0.67 -25.43 -29.28
N ASP A 624 -0.27 -26.27 -29.72
CA ASP A 624 -0.08 -27.70 -30.00
C ASP A 624 0.66 -28.50 -28.91
N GLY A 625 0.36 -28.21 -27.64
CA GLY A 625 0.96 -28.87 -26.48
C GLY A 625 2.37 -28.39 -26.09
N TRP A 626 2.90 -27.37 -26.76
CA TRP A 626 4.16 -26.71 -26.43
C TRP A 626 3.90 -25.36 -25.76
N PHE A 627 4.65 -25.09 -24.68
CA PHE A 627 4.86 -23.72 -24.19
C PHE A 627 5.94 -23.05 -25.04
N TYR A 628 5.72 -21.80 -25.40
CA TYR A 628 6.67 -20.95 -26.11
C TYR A 628 7.01 -19.75 -25.23
N ARG A 629 8.30 -19.52 -24.99
CA ARG A 629 8.82 -18.37 -24.25
C ARG A 629 9.42 -17.38 -25.23
N PHE A 630 8.88 -16.18 -25.26
CA PHE A 630 9.57 -15.02 -25.79
C PHE A 630 10.43 -14.46 -24.67
N THR A 631 11.66 -14.04 -24.94
CA THR A 631 12.56 -13.49 -23.91
C THR A 631 13.67 -12.65 -24.54
N VAL A 632 14.10 -11.60 -23.84
CA VAL A 632 15.12 -10.64 -24.30
C VAL A 632 16.49 -11.00 -23.73
N ALA A 633 17.49 -11.05 -24.62
CA ALA A 633 18.88 -11.25 -24.27
C ALA A 633 19.61 -9.89 -24.18
N GLU A 634 19.98 -9.46 -22.96
CA GLU A 634 20.59 -8.14 -22.67
C GLU A 634 21.89 -7.88 -23.47
N GLY A 635 22.61 -8.93 -23.87
CA GLY A 635 23.77 -8.79 -24.76
C GLY A 635 23.44 -8.41 -26.21
N THR A 636 22.14 -8.31 -26.57
CA THR A 636 21.65 -8.04 -27.93
C THR A 636 20.36 -7.22 -28.02
N ASN A 637 19.70 -6.92 -26.89
CA ASN A 637 18.44 -6.18 -26.76
C ASN A 637 17.38 -6.54 -27.82
N ILE A 638 17.13 -7.83 -28.06
CA ILE A 638 16.12 -8.25 -29.03
C ILE A 638 15.51 -9.61 -28.65
N PRO A 639 14.18 -9.81 -28.81
CA PRO A 639 13.57 -11.05 -28.39
C PRO A 639 13.99 -12.24 -29.23
N ARG A 640 14.11 -13.40 -28.57
CA ARG A 640 14.08 -14.72 -29.18
C ARG A 640 12.80 -15.44 -28.77
N VAL A 641 12.45 -16.51 -29.48
CA VAL A 641 11.44 -17.47 -29.03
C VAL A 641 12.06 -18.85 -28.84
N ASP A 642 11.92 -19.39 -27.63
CA ASP A 642 12.24 -20.76 -27.23
C ASP A 642 10.94 -21.56 -27.02
N ARG A 643 10.99 -22.90 -26.97
CA ARG A 643 9.84 -23.74 -26.58
C ARG A 643 10.20 -24.93 -25.68
N THR A 644 9.24 -25.44 -24.92
CA THR A 644 9.36 -26.65 -24.07
C THR A 644 8.00 -27.36 -23.92
N HIS A 645 8.00 -28.57 -23.35
CA HIS A 645 6.79 -29.25 -22.84
C HIS A 645 6.58 -29.09 -21.33
N ASP A 646 7.62 -28.76 -20.55
CA ASP A 646 7.51 -28.43 -19.12
C ASP A 646 7.89 -26.97 -18.89
N LEU A 647 6.91 -26.12 -18.61
CA LEU A 647 7.09 -24.69 -18.37
C LEU A 647 8.14 -24.40 -17.28
N THR A 648 8.28 -25.28 -16.29
CA THR A 648 9.21 -25.13 -15.16
C THR A 648 10.61 -25.69 -15.40
N SER A 649 10.84 -26.37 -16.54
CA SER A 649 12.17 -26.83 -16.95
C SER A 649 13.14 -25.62 -16.95
N SER A 650 14.31 -25.79 -16.35
CA SER A 650 15.20 -24.68 -16.02
C SER A 650 16.48 -24.71 -16.86
N ILE A 651 16.95 -23.53 -17.28
CA ILE A 651 18.30 -23.37 -17.83
C ILE A 651 19.23 -23.08 -16.65
N THR A 652 20.26 -23.90 -16.48
CA THR A 652 21.33 -23.73 -15.48
C THR A 652 22.66 -23.53 -16.19
N PRO A 653 23.74 -23.11 -15.50
CA PRO A 653 25.04 -22.99 -16.13
C PRO A 653 25.48 -24.29 -16.83
N GLU A 654 25.13 -25.46 -16.30
CA GLU A 654 25.50 -26.79 -16.82
C GLU A 654 24.88 -27.10 -18.18
N ASN A 655 23.67 -26.63 -18.46
CA ASN A 655 22.95 -26.90 -19.72
C ASN A 655 22.78 -25.66 -20.64
N ASN A 656 23.29 -24.49 -20.21
CA ASN A 656 23.25 -23.20 -20.92
C ASN A 656 23.75 -23.31 -22.40
N PRO A 657 22.87 -23.09 -23.40
CA PRO A 657 23.23 -23.19 -24.81
C PRO A 657 24.24 -22.14 -25.31
N TRP A 658 24.28 -20.94 -24.73
CA TRP A 658 25.24 -19.88 -25.12
C TRP A 658 26.68 -20.22 -24.73
N LEU A 659 26.85 -21.04 -23.70
CA LEU A 659 28.15 -21.63 -23.33
C LEU A 659 28.49 -22.88 -24.17
N GLY A 660 27.72 -23.17 -25.22
CA GLY A 660 27.88 -24.34 -26.10
C GLY A 660 27.53 -25.67 -25.45
N ARG A 661 26.77 -25.65 -24.34
CA ARG A 661 26.40 -26.84 -23.56
C ARG A 661 25.09 -27.44 -24.06
N THR A 662 24.77 -28.65 -23.61
CA THR A 662 23.61 -29.43 -24.08
C THR A 662 22.84 -30.01 -22.89
N GLY A 663 21.60 -30.46 -23.13
CA GLY A 663 20.73 -31.00 -22.08
C GLY A 663 19.76 -29.98 -21.45
N SER A 664 19.44 -28.90 -22.16
CA SER A 664 18.26 -28.08 -21.85
C SER A 664 17.04 -28.63 -22.60
N ASP A 665 15.89 -28.67 -21.94
CA ASP A 665 14.61 -29.01 -22.56
C ASP A 665 14.06 -27.88 -23.43
N TRP A 666 14.54 -26.64 -23.21
CA TRP A 666 14.18 -25.47 -24.01
C TRP A 666 14.88 -25.49 -25.37
N GLN A 667 14.08 -25.42 -26.43
CA GLN A 667 14.52 -25.42 -27.82
C GLN A 667 14.32 -24.02 -28.42
N THR A 668 15.39 -23.27 -28.68
CA THR A 668 15.31 -22.02 -29.44
C THR A 668 14.74 -22.29 -30.82
N ARG A 669 13.62 -21.63 -31.14
CA ARG A 669 12.94 -21.72 -32.43
C ARG A 669 13.41 -20.63 -33.39
N GLN A 670 13.69 -19.44 -32.85
CA GLN A 670 14.22 -18.32 -33.60
C GLN A 670 14.89 -17.32 -32.67
N SER A 671 16.12 -16.92 -33.00
CA SER A 671 16.79 -15.77 -32.40
C SER A 671 16.48 -14.51 -33.22
N ARG A 672 16.43 -13.34 -32.56
CA ARG A 672 16.29 -12.02 -33.20
C ARG A 672 15.00 -11.89 -34.04
N ILE A 673 13.86 -12.04 -33.38
CA ILE A 673 12.53 -11.85 -33.97
C ILE A 673 12.46 -10.47 -34.63
N GLY A 674 11.89 -10.38 -35.84
CA GLY A 674 11.68 -9.11 -36.53
C GLY A 674 12.92 -8.42 -37.12
N TYR A 675 14.13 -8.85 -36.76
CA TYR A 675 15.38 -8.12 -37.01
C TYR A 675 15.61 -7.71 -38.48
N GLY A 676 15.95 -6.44 -38.68
CA GLY A 676 16.28 -5.85 -39.98
C GLY A 676 15.07 -5.50 -40.85
N GLN A 677 13.84 -5.70 -40.37
CA GLN A 677 12.64 -5.25 -41.06
C GLN A 677 12.44 -3.74 -40.87
N THR A 678 11.97 -3.06 -41.92
CA THR A 678 11.72 -1.63 -41.89
C THR A 678 10.22 -1.32 -41.75
N TYR A 679 9.92 -0.22 -41.08
CA TYR A 679 8.55 0.22 -40.80
C TYR A 679 8.45 1.75 -40.71
N THR A 680 7.26 2.27 -40.90
CA THR A 680 6.98 3.69 -40.62
C THR A 680 6.58 3.85 -39.15
N ALA A 681 7.35 4.62 -38.40
CA ALA A 681 7.06 4.99 -37.01
C ALA A 681 5.90 6.01 -36.93
N THR A 682 5.35 6.24 -35.74
CA THR A 682 4.14 7.05 -35.52
C THR A 682 4.31 8.51 -35.98
N SER A 683 5.54 9.04 -35.91
CA SER A 683 5.97 10.34 -36.45
C SER A 683 5.98 10.43 -37.99
N GLY A 684 5.77 9.32 -38.70
CA GLY A 684 5.97 9.21 -40.15
C GLY A 684 7.41 8.88 -40.57
N ARG A 685 8.33 8.69 -39.62
CA ARG A 685 9.75 8.36 -39.86
C ARG A 685 9.93 6.89 -40.28
N LEU A 686 10.57 6.66 -41.43
CA LEU A 686 11.03 5.33 -41.81
C LEU A 686 12.15 4.88 -40.87
N THR A 687 11.97 3.72 -40.24
CA THR A 687 12.80 3.17 -39.16
C THR A 687 13.06 1.68 -39.41
N THR A 688 14.11 1.13 -38.78
CA THR A 688 14.43 -0.31 -38.79
C THR A 688 14.16 -0.88 -37.41
N PHE A 689 13.64 -2.09 -37.33
CA PHE A 689 13.60 -2.86 -36.09
C PHE A 689 14.87 -3.71 -35.96
N ASP A 690 15.75 -3.33 -35.03
CA ASP A 690 17.05 -3.96 -34.78
C ASP A 690 17.32 -4.27 -33.29
N GLU A 691 16.72 -3.48 -32.39
CA GLU A 691 16.60 -3.73 -30.94
C GLU A 691 15.13 -3.52 -30.48
N GLY A 692 14.77 -4.04 -29.31
CA GLY A 692 13.44 -3.93 -28.68
C GLY A 692 13.21 -4.92 -27.53
N GLU A 693 12.29 -4.59 -26.63
CA GLU A 693 12.02 -5.34 -25.38
C GLU A 693 10.52 -5.50 -25.10
N GLY A 694 10.11 -5.83 -23.87
CA GLY A 694 8.71 -5.81 -23.42
C GLY A 694 7.70 -6.54 -24.31
N THR A 695 8.00 -7.77 -24.73
CA THR A 695 7.17 -8.48 -25.71
C THR A 695 5.84 -8.92 -25.11
N THR A 696 4.72 -8.59 -25.76
CA THR A 696 3.40 -9.21 -25.47
C THR A 696 2.92 -10.03 -26.66
N VAL A 697 2.45 -11.26 -26.40
CA VAL A 697 2.08 -12.25 -27.42
C VAL A 697 0.65 -12.75 -27.23
N PHE A 698 -0.15 -12.72 -28.30
CA PHE A 698 -1.56 -13.10 -28.23
C PHE A 698 -2.10 -13.64 -29.56
N ARG A 699 -3.22 -14.37 -29.51
CA ARG A 699 -3.97 -14.78 -30.71
C ARG A 699 -4.95 -13.68 -31.12
N PRO A 700 -5.21 -13.48 -32.42
CA PRO A 700 -6.34 -12.67 -32.85
C PRO A 700 -7.66 -13.26 -32.35
N ASN A 701 -8.62 -12.39 -32.03
CA ASN A 701 -10.02 -12.74 -31.81
C ASN A 701 -10.64 -13.36 -33.06
N LYS A 702 -11.63 -14.23 -32.86
CA LYS A 702 -12.48 -14.77 -33.93
C LYS A 702 -13.17 -13.63 -34.69
N GLY A 703 -12.95 -13.57 -36.01
CA GLY A 703 -13.38 -12.46 -36.86
C GLY A 703 -12.69 -11.13 -36.58
N ASP A 704 -11.42 -11.10 -36.16
CA ASP A 704 -10.61 -9.87 -36.13
C ASP A 704 -10.60 -9.21 -37.53
N ALA A 705 -10.66 -7.88 -37.59
CA ALA A 705 -10.66 -7.08 -38.82
C ALA A 705 -9.48 -7.41 -39.76
N ASN A 706 -8.41 -7.96 -39.21
CA ASN A 706 -7.17 -8.30 -39.90
C ASN A 706 -6.91 -9.83 -39.97
N GLY A 707 -7.94 -10.66 -39.77
CA GLY A 707 -7.88 -12.12 -39.84
C GLY A 707 -7.59 -12.81 -38.49
N ASP A 708 -8.27 -13.94 -38.29
CA ASP A 708 -8.40 -14.66 -37.01
C ASP A 708 -7.56 -15.95 -36.91
N THR A 709 -6.45 -16.00 -37.65
CA THR A 709 -5.52 -17.13 -37.68
C THR A 709 -4.08 -16.68 -37.44
N GLY A 710 -3.31 -17.50 -36.71
CA GLY A 710 -1.92 -17.21 -36.37
C GLY A 710 -1.79 -16.42 -35.06
N TRP A 711 -0.75 -15.60 -34.95
CA TRP A 711 -0.38 -14.90 -33.73
C TRP A 711 0.11 -13.48 -33.98
N PHE A 712 -0.10 -12.62 -32.98
CA PHE A 712 0.60 -11.36 -32.81
C PHE A 712 1.70 -11.49 -31.77
N ALA A 713 2.79 -10.76 -32.00
CA ALA A 713 3.76 -10.39 -30.96
C ALA A 713 4.04 -8.90 -31.12
N PHE A 714 3.75 -8.09 -30.11
CA PHE A 714 4.11 -6.67 -30.10
C PHE A 714 5.39 -6.53 -29.27
N ILE A 715 6.39 -5.83 -29.80
CA ILE A 715 7.70 -5.64 -29.15
C ILE A 715 7.94 -4.14 -29.01
N ASP A 716 8.33 -3.68 -27.83
CA ASP A 716 8.56 -2.26 -27.52
C ASP A 716 9.92 -1.82 -28.08
N GLN A 717 9.91 -1.02 -29.16
CA GLN A 717 11.12 -0.32 -29.61
C GLN A 717 11.10 1.10 -29.03
N ALA A 718 11.66 1.22 -27.83
CA ALA A 718 11.80 2.47 -27.10
C ALA A 718 12.52 3.58 -27.90
N PRO A 719 12.38 4.86 -27.52
CA PRO A 719 13.18 5.95 -28.09
C PRO A 719 14.70 5.74 -27.99
N TYR A 720 15.19 5.08 -26.94
CA TYR A 720 16.61 4.72 -26.81
C TYR A 720 17.07 3.61 -27.77
N TYR A 721 16.15 2.75 -28.23
CA TYR A 721 16.36 1.84 -29.37
C TYR A 721 16.03 2.48 -30.73
N GLY A 722 15.87 3.81 -30.77
CA GLY A 722 15.55 4.55 -31.99
C GLY A 722 14.12 4.33 -32.52
N GLY A 723 13.24 3.65 -31.78
CA GLY A 723 11.83 3.48 -32.12
C GLY A 723 10.94 4.56 -31.50
N GLU A 724 9.63 4.29 -31.46
CA GLU A 724 8.58 5.19 -30.94
C GLU A 724 7.51 4.39 -30.16
N GLY A 725 7.95 3.37 -29.42
CA GLY A 725 7.10 2.40 -28.72
C GLY A 725 6.85 1.12 -29.52
N TYR A 726 5.70 0.49 -29.29
CA TYR A 726 5.39 -0.84 -29.82
C TYR A 726 5.40 -0.99 -31.36
N VAL A 727 6.10 -2.05 -31.82
CA VAL A 727 6.11 -2.55 -33.19
C VAL A 727 5.38 -3.91 -33.22
N PRO A 728 4.26 -4.03 -33.94
CA PRO A 728 3.48 -5.26 -34.02
C PRO A 728 3.97 -6.19 -35.13
N PHE A 729 4.16 -7.46 -34.79
CA PHE A 729 4.53 -8.54 -35.71
C PHE A 729 3.43 -9.59 -35.82
N ARG A 730 3.39 -10.30 -36.95
CA ARG A 730 2.50 -11.43 -37.23
C ARG A 730 3.28 -12.68 -37.61
N ALA A 731 2.87 -13.83 -37.10
CA ALA A 731 3.31 -15.16 -37.54
C ALA A 731 2.11 -16.07 -37.85
N SER A 732 2.29 -17.04 -38.74
CA SER A 732 1.25 -18.04 -39.06
C SER A 732 1.06 -19.06 -37.94
N SER A 733 2.09 -19.28 -37.13
CA SER A 733 2.11 -20.11 -35.91
C SER A 733 3.34 -19.75 -35.08
N LEU A 734 3.31 -20.00 -33.76
CA LEU A 734 4.53 -19.92 -32.92
C LEU A 734 5.58 -20.92 -33.40
N ALA A 735 5.11 -22.03 -33.99
CA ALA A 735 5.95 -23.05 -34.58
C ALA A 735 6.73 -22.61 -35.84
N ALA A 736 6.27 -21.60 -36.60
CA ALA A 736 6.84 -21.23 -37.90
C ALA A 736 8.04 -20.27 -37.80
N GLY A 737 7.96 -19.24 -36.95
CA GLY A 737 8.99 -18.18 -36.86
C GLY A 737 8.98 -17.20 -38.04
N ASP A 738 7.84 -17.06 -38.72
CA ASP A 738 7.65 -16.20 -39.90
C ASP A 738 7.20 -14.77 -39.53
N TRP A 739 7.70 -14.25 -38.41
CA TRP A 739 7.35 -12.93 -37.87
C TRP A 739 7.58 -11.79 -38.86
N THR A 740 6.52 -11.10 -39.25
CA THR A 740 6.53 -9.97 -40.19
C THR A 740 5.82 -8.74 -39.62
N ILE A 741 6.36 -7.54 -39.82
CA ILE A 741 5.77 -6.30 -39.28
C ILE A 741 4.40 -6.02 -39.91
N ALA A 742 3.39 -5.81 -39.07
CA ALA A 742 2.11 -5.25 -39.47
C ALA A 742 2.24 -3.73 -39.68
N GLN A 743 2.44 -3.33 -40.94
CA GLN A 743 2.78 -1.96 -41.33
C GLN A 743 1.70 -0.94 -41.00
N GLN A 744 0.42 -1.30 -41.22
CA GLN A 744 -0.74 -0.48 -40.86
C GLN A 744 -1.12 -0.76 -39.41
N ARG A 745 -1.08 0.29 -38.58
CA ARG A 745 -1.42 0.26 -37.15
C ARG A 745 -1.73 1.66 -36.65
N ASN A 746 -2.51 1.75 -35.58
CA ASN A 746 -2.74 2.93 -34.77
C ASN A 746 -2.69 2.46 -33.30
N LEU A 747 -1.60 2.77 -32.61
CA LEU A 747 -1.32 2.33 -31.23
C LEU A 747 -1.29 3.54 -30.28
N PRO A 748 -1.48 3.35 -28.95
CA PRO A 748 -1.28 4.42 -27.99
C PRO A 748 0.13 5.03 -28.11
N THR A 749 0.22 6.35 -27.99
CA THR A 749 1.51 7.06 -28.11
C THR A 749 2.39 6.76 -26.91
N SER A 750 3.67 6.48 -27.15
CA SER A 750 4.67 6.15 -26.11
C SER A 750 4.34 4.96 -25.20
N ALA A 751 3.40 4.07 -25.58
CA ALA A 751 3.16 2.86 -24.79
C ALA A 751 4.42 1.98 -24.74
N ARG A 752 4.90 1.74 -23.51
CA ARG A 752 6.03 0.88 -23.14
C ARG A 752 5.51 -0.46 -22.60
N HIS A 753 6.43 -1.40 -22.31
CA HIS A 753 6.18 -2.75 -21.77
C HIS A 753 4.84 -2.89 -20.99
N GLY A 754 3.93 -3.71 -21.52
CA GLY A 754 2.63 -4.07 -20.93
C GLY A 754 1.99 -5.22 -21.71
N THR A 755 0.74 -5.61 -21.37
CA THR A 755 0.12 -6.83 -21.92
C THR A 755 -1.19 -6.60 -22.67
N VAL A 756 -1.36 -7.20 -23.85
CA VAL A 756 -2.63 -7.22 -24.58
C VAL A 756 -3.52 -8.40 -24.15
N LEU A 757 -4.71 -8.09 -23.62
CA LEU A 757 -5.70 -9.05 -23.13
C LEU A 757 -6.98 -9.04 -24.00
N PRO A 758 -7.36 -10.16 -24.64
CA PRO A 758 -8.67 -10.33 -25.26
C PRO A 758 -9.84 -10.17 -24.28
N VAL A 759 -10.82 -9.33 -24.65
CA VAL A 759 -12.01 -9.03 -23.84
C VAL A 759 -13.32 -9.21 -24.62
N THR A 760 -14.36 -9.56 -23.88
CA THR A 760 -15.74 -9.66 -24.37
C THR A 760 -16.37 -8.27 -24.52
N VAL A 761 -17.48 -8.17 -25.26
CA VAL A 761 -18.25 -6.92 -25.39
C VAL A 761 -18.66 -6.37 -24.02
N ALA A 762 -19.15 -7.23 -23.13
CA ALA A 762 -19.62 -6.82 -21.80
C ALA A 762 -18.51 -6.33 -20.85
N GLU A 763 -17.25 -6.65 -21.14
CA GLU A 763 -16.07 -6.12 -20.44
C GLU A 763 -15.60 -4.81 -21.08
N TYR A 764 -15.49 -4.78 -22.41
CA TYR A 764 -15.14 -3.58 -23.19
C TYR A 764 -16.07 -2.40 -22.90
N GLU A 765 -17.39 -2.63 -22.95
CA GLU A 765 -18.40 -1.60 -22.68
C GLU A 765 -18.36 -1.13 -21.21
N ARG A 766 -17.98 -2.00 -20.28
CA ARG A 766 -17.84 -1.67 -18.85
C ARG A 766 -16.62 -0.78 -18.60
N ILE A 767 -15.48 -1.10 -19.24
CA ILE A 767 -14.26 -0.29 -19.19
C ILE A 767 -14.53 1.09 -19.81
N LEU A 768 -15.20 1.16 -20.97
CA LEU A 768 -15.65 2.45 -21.54
C LEU A 768 -16.61 3.19 -20.60
N ALA A 769 -17.63 2.54 -20.05
CA ALA A 769 -18.58 3.16 -19.12
C ALA A 769 -17.90 3.72 -17.85
N ARG A 770 -16.81 3.09 -17.39
CA ARG A 770 -16.05 3.52 -16.21
C ARG A 770 -15.06 4.64 -16.49
N TYR A 771 -14.37 4.61 -17.63
CA TYR A 771 -13.18 5.44 -17.88
C TYR A 771 -13.31 6.39 -19.09
N GLN A 772 -14.25 6.18 -20.01
CA GLN A 772 -14.41 7.02 -21.21
C GLN A 772 -15.85 6.97 -21.74
N ALA A 773 -16.82 7.27 -20.86
CA ALA A 773 -18.25 7.05 -21.11
C ALA A 773 -18.80 7.86 -22.29
N ASP A 774 -18.14 8.95 -22.69
CA ASP A 774 -18.45 9.75 -23.87
C ASP A 774 -18.17 9.00 -25.18
N ARG A 775 -17.23 8.05 -25.19
CA ARG A 775 -16.94 7.17 -26.34
C ARG A 775 -17.79 5.91 -26.39
N LEU A 776 -18.51 5.54 -25.33
CA LEU A 776 -19.41 4.40 -25.34
C LEU A 776 -20.56 4.61 -26.34
N ILE A 777 -20.69 3.70 -27.30
CA ILE A 777 -21.78 3.69 -28.29
C ILE A 777 -22.73 2.56 -27.96
N SER A 778 -24.02 2.88 -27.88
CA SER A 778 -25.08 1.94 -27.53
C SER A 778 -26.27 2.08 -28.46
N ALA A 779 -26.68 0.97 -29.09
CA ALA A 779 -27.98 0.81 -29.73
C ALA A 779 -28.96 0.13 -28.76
N ASP A 780 -30.25 0.07 -29.12
CA ASP A 780 -31.25 -0.66 -28.35
C ASP A 780 -31.32 -2.14 -28.78
N ASP A 781 -31.47 -3.06 -27.82
CA ASP A 781 -31.55 -4.51 -28.07
C ASP A 781 -32.64 -4.88 -29.09
N LEU A 782 -32.26 -5.67 -30.09
CA LEU A 782 -33.19 -6.10 -31.14
C LEU A 782 -33.83 -7.44 -30.80
N ALA A 783 -35.16 -7.47 -30.64
CA ALA A 783 -35.92 -8.72 -30.59
C ALA A 783 -36.21 -9.22 -32.01
N VAL A 784 -35.73 -10.41 -32.36
CA VAL A 784 -35.90 -11.05 -33.68
C VAL A 784 -36.46 -12.46 -33.51
N THR A 785 -37.34 -12.89 -34.41
CA THR A 785 -37.92 -14.25 -34.40
C THR A 785 -37.57 -15.01 -35.67
N THR A 786 -37.22 -16.29 -35.56
CA THR A 786 -36.95 -17.18 -36.70
C THR A 786 -37.54 -18.58 -36.48
N GLU A 787 -37.61 -19.39 -37.53
CA GLU A 787 -38.05 -20.78 -37.47
C GLU A 787 -36.88 -21.75 -37.20
N PRO A 788 -37.13 -22.96 -36.66
CA PRO A 788 -36.07 -23.94 -36.42
C PRO A 788 -35.31 -24.29 -37.71
N GLY A 789 -33.98 -24.26 -37.65
CA GLY A 789 -33.13 -24.50 -38.82
C GLY A 789 -33.03 -23.34 -39.82
N VAL A 790 -33.57 -22.15 -39.51
CA VAL A 790 -33.61 -21.00 -40.43
C VAL A 790 -32.82 -19.81 -39.89
N ALA A 791 -31.88 -19.30 -40.70
CA ALA A 791 -31.09 -18.11 -40.35
C ALA A 791 -31.98 -16.87 -40.06
N PRO A 792 -31.72 -16.12 -38.98
CA PRO A 792 -32.47 -14.92 -38.66
C PRO A 792 -32.17 -13.78 -39.65
N VAL A 793 -33.20 -13.01 -40.00
CA VAL A 793 -33.04 -11.79 -40.82
C VAL A 793 -32.72 -10.61 -39.89
N LEU A 794 -31.43 -10.28 -39.77
CA LEU A 794 -30.94 -9.17 -38.95
C LEU A 794 -30.86 -7.87 -39.79
N PRO A 795 -31.11 -6.68 -39.21
CA PRO A 795 -31.10 -5.43 -39.96
C PRO A 795 -29.68 -4.95 -40.26
N ALA A 796 -29.43 -4.54 -41.50
CA ALA A 796 -28.11 -4.05 -41.93
C ALA A 796 -27.69 -2.70 -41.30
N THR A 797 -28.61 -1.97 -40.67
CA THR A 797 -28.37 -0.69 -39.98
C THR A 797 -29.23 -0.56 -38.72
N VAL A 798 -28.69 0.03 -37.65
CA VAL A 798 -29.43 0.36 -36.42
C VAL A 798 -29.36 1.85 -36.08
N ASP A 799 -30.24 2.31 -35.18
CA ASP A 799 -30.14 3.64 -34.58
C ASP A 799 -29.28 3.53 -33.31
N ALA A 800 -28.19 4.30 -33.23
CA ALA A 800 -27.19 4.20 -32.17
C ALA A 800 -26.88 5.57 -31.53
N VAL A 801 -26.52 5.57 -30.24
CA VAL A 801 -26.21 6.77 -29.46
C VAL A 801 -24.82 6.64 -28.85
N ARG A 802 -23.95 7.61 -29.16
CA ARG A 802 -22.64 7.79 -28.51
C ARG A 802 -22.79 8.64 -27.25
N GLY A 803 -22.09 8.28 -26.18
CA GLY A 803 -22.14 9.01 -24.91
C GLY A 803 -23.51 8.94 -24.22
N ARG A 804 -24.27 7.86 -24.41
CA ARG A 804 -25.62 7.71 -23.83
C ARG A 804 -25.56 7.83 -22.30
N GLY A 805 -26.28 8.81 -21.74
CA GLY A 805 -26.28 9.09 -20.29
C GLY A 805 -25.21 10.09 -19.82
N THR A 806 -24.30 10.54 -20.68
CA THR A 806 -23.41 11.67 -20.40
C THR A 806 -24.16 13.01 -20.49
N ALA A 807 -23.48 14.13 -20.20
CA ALA A 807 -24.06 15.47 -20.33
C ALA A 807 -24.34 15.90 -21.80
N SER A 808 -23.72 15.23 -22.78
CA SER A 808 -23.78 15.61 -24.21
C SER A 808 -23.91 14.38 -25.12
N PRO A 809 -24.99 13.58 -25.02
CA PRO A 809 -25.17 12.40 -25.84
C PRO A 809 -25.34 12.77 -27.32
N GLN A 810 -24.66 12.04 -28.20
CA GLN A 810 -24.71 12.24 -29.65
C GLN A 810 -25.50 11.11 -30.32
N GLN A 811 -26.67 11.46 -30.87
CA GLN A 811 -27.36 10.60 -31.83
C GLN A 811 -26.48 10.43 -33.07
N LEU A 812 -26.11 9.19 -33.39
CA LEU A 812 -25.39 8.88 -34.62
C LEU A 812 -26.38 8.81 -35.80
N PRO A 813 -25.90 8.97 -37.05
CA PRO A 813 -26.60 8.46 -38.23
C PRO A 813 -26.89 6.95 -38.08
N LYS A 814 -27.72 6.37 -38.96
CA LYS A 814 -27.97 4.93 -38.95
C LYS A 814 -26.69 4.14 -39.24
N SER A 815 -26.00 3.71 -38.18
CA SER A 815 -24.75 2.95 -38.25
C SER A 815 -25.00 1.60 -38.91
N ALA A 816 -24.15 1.24 -39.88
CA ALA A 816 -24.14 -0.08 -40.47
C ALA A 816 -23.65 -1.12 -39.45
N VAL A 817 -24.18 -2.34 -39.54
CA VAL A 817 -23.87 -3.44 -38.60
C VAL A 817 -23.31 -4.65 -39.33
N ALA A 818 -22.13 -5.11 -38.92
CA ALA A 818 -21.59 -6.41 -39.26
C ALA A 818 -22.00 -7.40 -38.16
N TRP A 819 -23.01 -8.24 -38.45
CA TRP A 819 -23.50 -9.26 -37.52
C TRP A 819 -22.64 -10.53 -37.56
N ASP A 820 -22.43 -11.15 -36.40
CA ASP A 820 -21.83 -12.48 -36.29
C ASP A 820 -22.64 -13.53 -37.08
N ALA A 821 -21.93 -14.47 -37.70
CA ALA A 821 -22.55 -15.51 -38.52
C ALA A 821 -23.29 -16.53 -37.64
N VAL A 822 -24.61 -16.62 -37.82
CA VAL A 822 -25.47 -17.59 -37.12
C VAL A 822 -25.58 -18.88 -37.91
N ASP A 823 -25.06 -19.99 -37.37
CA ASP A 823 -25.28 -21.32 -37.93
C ASP A 823 -26.76 -21.73 -37.78
N PRO A 824 -27.52 -21.95 -38.87
CA PRO A 824 -28.91 -22.36 -38.78
C PRO A 824 -29.11 -23.69 -38.06
N ALA A 825 -28.12 -24.59 -38.06
CA ALA A 825 -28.23 -25.88 -37.37
C ALA A 825 -28.25 -25.74 -35.83
N SER A 826 -27.74 -24.63 -35.28
CA SER A 826 -27.83 -24.31 -33.85
C SER A 826 -29.25 -23.90 -33.40
N LEU A 827 -30.08 -23.46 -34.34
CA LEU A 827 -31.38 -22.84 -34.07
C LEU A 827 -32.48 -23.91 -33.88
N THR A 828 -32.50 -24.50 -32.70
CA THR A 828 -33.49 -25.50 -32.28
C THR A 828 -34.78 -24.86 -31.75
N ALA A 829 -35.92 -25.56 -31.85
CA ALA A 829 -37.22 -25.01 -31.49
C ALA A 829 -37.31 -24.56 -30.03
N GLY A 830 -37.68 -23.30 -29.79
CA GLY A 830 -37.71 -22.69 -28.46
C GLY A 830 -36.36 -22.20 -27.93
N ALA A 831 -35.27 -22.30 -28.70
CA ALA A 831 -34.00 -21.70 -28.32
C ALA A 831 -34.04 -20.17 -28.34
N ARG A 832 -33.23 -19.54 -27.50
CA ARG A 832 -32.99 -18.09 -27.47
C ARG A 832 -31.48 -17.88 -27.60
N VAL A 833 -31.05 -17.26 -28.70
CA VAL A 833 -29.65 -17.01 -29.04
C VAL A 833 -29.41 -15.50 -29.05
N VAL A 834 -28.29 -15.07 -28.45
CA VAL A 834 -27.82 -13.68 -28.58
C VAL A 834 -26.83 -13.64 -29.74
N VAL A 835 -27.03 -12.71 -30.67
CA VAL A 835 -26.12 -12.46 -31.79
C VAL A 835 -25.52 -11.07 -31.61
N THR A 836 -24.20 -10.99 -31.59
CA THR A 836 -23.47 -9.72 -31.52
C THR A 836 -23.32 -9.13 -32.92
N GLY A 837 -23.37 -7.81 -33.02
CA GLY A 837 -23.00 -7.07 -34.22
C GLY A 837 -22.02 -5.94 -33.89
N GLN A 838 -20.98 -5.78 -34.70
CA GLN A 838 -20.07 -4.63 -34.63
C GLN A 838 -20.63 -3.49 -35.48
N LEU A 839 -20.69 -2.29 -34.90
CA LEU A 839 -21.09 -1.07 -35.59
C LEU A 839 -19.90 -0.48 -36.36
N ALA A 840 -20.17 0.14 -37.50
CA ALA A 840 -19.16 0.87 -38.29
C ALA A 840 -18.48 2.04 -37.54
N ASP A 841 -18.99 2.42 -36.37
CA ASP A 841 -18.45 3.46 -35.47
C ASP A 841 -17.64 2.88 -34.28
N ASN A 842 -17.27 1.59 -34.32
CA ASN A 842 -16.51 0.84 -33.29
C ASN A 842 -17.27 0.55 -31.98
N GLY A 843 -18.60 0.72 -31.99
CA GLY A 843 -19.49 0.22 -30.94
C GLY A 843 -19.99 -1.20 -31.22
N PHE A 844 -20.78 -1.75 -30.29
CA PHE A 844 -21.45 -3.03 -30.43
C PHE A 844 -22.97 -2.89 -30.31
N VAL A 845 -23.69 -3.93 -30.73
CA VAL A 845 -25.15 -4.09 -30.58
C VAL A 845 -25.47 -5.58 -30.44
N GLN A 846 -26.54 -5.91 -29.72
CA GLN A 846 -27.02 -7.29 -29.58
C GLN A 846 -28.41 -7.48 -30.20
N ALA A 847 -28.62 -8.66 -30.79
CA ALA A 847 -29.91 -9.13 -31.26
C ALA A 847 -30.29 -10.43 -30.54
N VAL A 848 -31.43 -10.41 -29.86
CA VAL A 848 -32.04 -11.58 -29.22
C VAL A 848 -32.89 -12.31 -30.25
N VAL A 849 -32.33 -13.38 -30.80
CA VAL A 849 -33.02 -14.28 -31.74
C VAL A 849 -33.77 -15.34 -30.94
N THR A 850 -35.09 -15.32 -31.05
CA THR A 850 -35.99 -16.33 -30.45
C THR A 850 -36.47 -17.27 -31.54
N VAL A 851 -36.14 -18.56 -31.41
CA VAL A 851 -36.59 -19.59 -32.35
C VAL A 851 -38.01 -20.02 -31.99
N ALA A 852 -38.92 -20.01 -32.96
CA ALA A 852 -40.31 -20.35 -32.76
C ALA A 852 -40.46 -21.72 -32.06
N GLY A 853 -41.25 -21.76 -30.98
CA GLY A 853 -41.67 -23.00 -30.35
C GLY A 853 -42.60 -23.73 -31.32
N GLY A 854 -42.05 -24.71 -32.04
CA GLY A 854 -42.74 -25.36 -33.16
C GLY A 854 -44.12 -25.88 -32.76
N GLN A 855 -45.17 -25.33 -33.38
CA GLN A 855 -46.52 -25.87 -33.23
C GLN A 855 -46.49 -27.33 -33.71
N THR A 856 -46.85 -28.25 -32.83
CA THR A 856 -47.12 -29.64 -33.24
C THR A 856 -48.20 -29.57 -34.32
N PRO A 857 -47.97 -30.09 -35.54
CA PRO A 857 -48.95 -29.98 -36.61
C PRO A 857 -50.21 -30.72 -36.19
N THR A 858 -51.29 -29.97 -35.89
CA THR A 858 -52.60 -30.54 -35.61
C THR A 858 -52.98 -31.46 -36.77
N PRO A 859 -53.20 -32.76 -36.54
CA PRO A 859 -53.37 -33.70 -37.64
C PRO A 859 -54.60 -33.33 -38.45
N THR A 860 -54.40 -33.04 -39.74
CA THR A 860 -55.48 -32.75 -40.69
C THR A 860 -56.52 -33.88 -40.61
N PRO A 861 -57.79 -33.59 -40.29
CA PRO A 861 -58.77 -34.63 -40.05
C PRO A 861 -59.09 -35.38 -41.35
N THR A 862 -58.62 -36.63 -41.44
CA THR A 862 -59.07 -37.58 -42.46
C THR A 862 -60.60 -37.73 -42.37
N PRO A 863 -61.35 -37.64 -43.49
CA PRO A 863 -62.81 -37.73 -43.45
C PRO A 863 -63.27 -39.15 -43.10
N THR A 864 -63.65 -39.35 -41.85
CA THR A 864 -64.22 -40.62 -41.35
C THR A 864 -65.63 -40.84 -41.93
N PRO A 865 -65.93 -42.02 -42.50
CA PRO A 865 -67.27 -42.34 -43.00
C PRO A 865 -68.30 -42.50 -41.87
N THR A 866 -69.55 -42.15 -42.16
CA THR A 866 -70.67 -42.13 -41.20
C THR A 866 -71.01 -43.53 -40.65
N PRO A 867 -71.09 -43.72 -39.32
CA PRO A 867 -71.52 -44.98 -38.73
C PRO A 867 -73.06 -45.13 -38.68
N THR A 868 -73.52 -46.35 -38.93
CA THR A 868 -74.89 -46.84 -38.67
C THR A 868 -75.01 -47.23 -37.19
N PRO A 869 -76.16 -47.03 -36.51
CA PRO A 869 -76.26 -47.16 -35.03
C PRO A 869 -76.18 -48.59 -34.48
N ASP A 870 -75.94 -48.66 -33.16
CA ASP A 870 -75.77 -49.85 -32.31
C ASP A 870 -76.89 -50.91 -32.38
N PRO A 871 -76.56 -52.14 -31.93
CA PRO A 871 -77.34 -52.69 -30.81
C PRO A 871 -76.48 -53.15 -29.61
N THR A 872 -77.04 -52.94 -28.40
CA THR A 872 -76.43 -53.19 -27.08
C THR A 872 -76.43 -54.67 -26.66
N ALA A 873 -75.35 -55.15 -26.02
CA ALA A 873 -75.41 -56.27 -25.06
C ALA A 873 -74.23 -56.32 -24.06
N SER A 874 -74.53 -56.80 -22.85
CA SER A 874 -73.72 -56.97 -21.63
C SER A 874 -73.66 -58.49 -21.28
N PRO A 875 -72.79 -59.05 -20.41
CA PRO A 875 -71.51 -58.61 -19.79
C PRO A 875 -70.41 -59.73 -19.68
N THR A 876 -69.32 -59.42 -18.94
CA THR A 876 -68.48 -60.33 -18.08
C THR A 876 -67.57 -61.41 -18.72
N ALA A 877 -66.25 -61.29 -18.49
CA ALA A 877 -65.36 -62.40 -18.07
C ALA A 877 -64.00 -61.89 -17.53
N GLU A 878 -63.57 -62.41 -16.37
CA GLU A 878 -62.17 -62.47 -15.90
C GLU A 878 -61.65 -63.91 -16.10
N PRO A 879 -60.33 -64.25 -16.12
CA PRO A 879 -59.60 -64.40 -14.84
C PRO A 879 -58.05 -64.23 -14.82
N THR A 880 -57.56 -63.75 -13.66
CA THR A 880 -56.27 -63.99 -12.95
C THR A 880 -55.15 -64.96 -13.42
N SER A 881 -53.90 -64.58 -13.12
CA SER A 881 -52.94 -65.30 -12.23
C SER A 881 -51.91 -64.29 -11.65
N SER A 882 -51.40 -64.26 -10.39
CA SER A 882 -51.12 -65.24 -9.30
C SER A 882 -49.81 -66.06 -9.50
N PRO A 883 -49.01 -66.52 -8.48
CA PRO A 883 -49.12 -66.43 -6.98
C PRO A 883 -47.86 -65.86 -6.21
N GLN A 884 -47.96 -65.21 -5.03
CA GLN A 884 -47.75 -65.71 -3.62
C GLN A 884 -46.29 -65.50 -3.02
N PRO A 885 -45.87 -65.92 -1.78
CA PRO A 885 -45.49 -64.96 -0.69
C PRO A 885 -44.17 -65.23 0.11
N THR A 886 -43.88 -64.51 1.23
CA THR A 886 -43.88 -64.95 2.68
C THR A 886 -42.88 -64.24 3.65
N THR A 887 -43.27 -64.15 4.94
CA THR A 887 -42.49 -64.16 6.23
C THR A 887 -41.77 -62.93 6.85
N THR A 888 -42.09 -62.74 8.16
CA THR A 888 -41.51 -61.91 9.26
C THR A 888 -40.51 -62.72 10.14
N PRO A 889 -40.02 -62.30 11.35
CA PRO A 889 -40.25 -61.12 12.24
C PRO A 889 -38.96 -60.27 12.46
N SER A 890 -38.71 -59.40 13.46
CA SER A 890 -39.34 -58.89 14.71
C SER A 890 -38.73 -57.47 15.01
N ALA A 891 -38.94 -56.66 16.07
CA ALA A 891 -39.68 -56.64 17.36
C ALA A 891 -39.99 -55.12 17.69
N SER A 892 -40.96 -54.64 18.49
CA SER A 892 -41.45 -54.86 19.87
C SER A 892 -40.70 -54.06 20.98
N PRO A 893 -41.36 -53.39 21.96
CA PRO A 893 -42.69 -52.72 21.94
C PRO A 893 -42.77 -51.34 22.71
N GLN A 894 -43.97 -50.74 22.73
CA GLN A 894 -44.44 -49.58 23.55
C GLN A 894 -45.08 -50.08 24.92
N PRO A 895 -45.89 -49.37 25.78
CA PRO A 895 -46.55 -48.03 25.71
C PRO A 895 -46.73 -47.17 27.05
N THR A 896 -47.40 -45.99 26.92
CA THR A 896 -48.41 -45.33 27.83
C THR A 896 -48.11 -44.58 29.18
N THR A 897 -48.27 -43.23 29.13
CA THR A 897 -49.13 -42.30 29.96
C THR A 897 -49.04 -42.11 31.50
N ALA A 898 -49.41 -40.89 31.96
CA ALA A 898 -49.31 -40.34 33.34
C ALA A 898 -50.65 -40.26 34.13
N PRO A 899 -50.68 -39.81 35.42
CA PRO A 899 -51.30 -38.49 35.74
C PRO A 899 -50.85 -37.71 37.03
N SER A 900 -51.08 -36.39 37.03
CA SER A 900 -51.57 -35.47 38.12
C SER A 900 -50.99 -35.41 39.56
N GLY A 901 -50.80 -34.19 40.10
CA GLY A 901 -50.91 -33.88 41.55
C GLY A 901 -49.96 -32.81 42.16
N THR A 902 -50.49 -31.70 42.70
CA THR A 902 -49.77 -30.59 43.39
C THR A 902 -49.71 -30.79 44.93
N PRO A 903 -48.79 -30.14 45.71
CA PRO A 903 -48.93 -28.70 46.07
C PRO A 903 -47.63 -27.88 46.34
N GLN A 904 -47.80 -26.55 46.39
CA GLN A 904 -46.90 -25.51 46.95
C GLN A 904 -47.19 -25.31 48.47
N PRO A 905 -46.53 -24.41 49.26
CA PRO A 905 -45.34 -23.57 49.01
C PRO A 905 -44.30 -23.45 50.17
N THR A 906 -43.08 -22.99 49.83
CA THR A 906 -42.25 -22.13 50.71
C THR A 906 -41.48 -21.12 49.85
N ALA A 907 -40.98 -20.00 50.40
CA ALA A 907 -40.64 -18.80 49.63
C ALA A 907 -39.17 -18.32 49.72
N SER A 908 -38.79 -17.53 48.72
CA SER A 908 -37.72 -16.51 48.68
C SER A 908 -36.25 -16.91 48.89
N ALA A 909 -35.51 -16.89 47.78
CA ALA A 909 -34.41 -15.94 47.62
C ALA A 909 -34.38 -15.43 46.17
N SER A 910 -34.25 -14.12 45.94
CA SER A 910 -34.13 -13.55 44.60
C SER A 910 -32.68 -13.57 44.12
N ALA A 911 -32.44 -14.14 42.94
CA ALA A 911 -31.27 -13.86 42.12
C ALA A 911 -31.79 -13.39 40.75
N THR A 912 -31.56 -12.13 40.42
CA THR A 912 -32.03 -11.52 39.17
C THR A 912 -31.20 -12.06 38.02
N THR A 913 -31.82 -12.75 37.06
CA THR A 913 -31.16 -13.06 35.78
C THR A 913 -30.79 -11.74 35.10
N PRO A 914 -29.51 -11.51 34.72
CA PRO A 914 -29.16 -10.38 33.87
C PRO A 914 -29.91 -10.54 32.54
N ILE A 915 -30.63 -9.48 32.12
CA ILE A 915 -31.15 -9.41 30.76
C ILE A 915 -29.93 -9.35 29.84
N ALA A 916 -29.87 -10.21 28.83
CA ALA A 916 -28.84 -10.15 27.81
C ALA A 916 -28.94 -8.82 27.05
N SER A 917 -28.15 -7.83 27.45
CA SER A 917 -28.10 -6.53 26.78
C SER A 917 -27.45 -6.70 25.42
N THR A 918 -28.05 -6.11 24.38
CA THR A 918 -27.41 -6.01 23.07
C THR A 918 -26.02 -5.39 23.23
N PRO A 919 -24.95 -6.00 22.69
CA PRO A 919 -23.61 -5.50 22.95
C PRO A 919 -23.43 -4.09 22.40
N ALA A 920 -22.79 -3.24 23.19
CA ALA A 920 -22.55 -1.83 22.86
C ALA A 920 -21.05 -1.53 22.87
N VAL A 921 -20.59 -0.80 21.86
CA VAL A 921 -19.20 -0.34 21.71
C VAL A 921 -19.14 1.16 21.91
N THR A 922 -18.20 1.63 22.72
CA THR A 922 -17.91 3.05 22.93
C THR A 922 -16.41 3.31 22.81
N ALA A 923 -16.04 4.38 22.10
CA ALA A 923 -14.66 4.86 22.02
C ALA A 923 -14.50 6.12 22.89
N SER A 924 -13.35 6.29 23.54
CA SER A 924 -13.06 7.44 24.41
C SER A 924 -12.92 8.76 23.63
N SER A 925 -12.63 8.68 22.34
CA SER A 925 -12.79 9.74 21.35
C SER A 925 -13.19 9.11 20.01
N THR A 926 -13.80 9.90 19.12
CA THR A 926 -14.02 9.56 17.71
C THR A 926 -13.19 10.43 16.76
N VAL A 927 -12.36 11.33 17.28
CA VAL A 927 -11.33 12.07 16.50
C VAL A 927 -9.99 11.93 17.23
N ILE A 928 -8.97 11.43 16.53
CA ILE A 928 -7.67 11.06 17.10
C ILE A 928 -6.54 11.55 16.21
N GLU A 929 -5.45 12.03 16.83
CA GLU A 929 -4.23 12.42 16.11
C GLU A 929 -3.37 11.20 15.76
N ARG A 930 -2.69 11.24 14.61
CA ARG A 930 -1.58 10.33 14.27
C ARG A 930 -0.58 10.22 15.43
N GLY A 931 -0.17 9.00 15.78
CA GLY A 931 0.69 8.72 16.94
C GLY A 931 -0.05 8.68 18.28
N GLY A 932 -1.29 9.15 18.35
CA GLY A 932 -2.13 9.17 19.54
C GLY A 932 -2.82 7.84 19.84
N THR A 933 -3.37 7.73 21.05
CA THR A 933 -4.04 6.51 21.56
C THR A 933 -5.45 6.83 22.06
N PHE A 934 -6.41 5.95 21.78
CA PHE A 934 -7.75 6.00 22.37
C PHE A 934 -8.17 4.65 22.94
N THR A 935 -9.06 4.66 23.94
CA THR A 935 -9.58 3.44 24.56
C THR A 935 -10.93 3.08 23.94
N VAL A 936 -11.12 1.81 23.64
CA VAL A 936 -12.40 1.22 23.25
C VAL A 936 -12.91 0.38 24.41
N THR A 937 -14.19 0.54 24.76
CA THR A 937 -14.93 -0.34 25.68
C THR A 937 -16.03 -1.05 24.92
N VAL A 938 -16.21 -2.34 25.19
CA VAL A 938 -17.34 -3.15 24.72
C VAL A 938 -18.06 -3.70 25.94
N THR A 939 -19.39 -3.65 25.96
CA THR A 939 -20.22 -4.17 27.07
C THR A 939 -21.36 -5.01 26.52
N GLY A 940 -21.90 -5.94 27.31
CA GLY A 940 -23.00 -6.83 26.90
C GLY A 940 -22.55 -8.11 26.20
N LEU A 941 -21.29 -8.51 26.39
CA LEU A 941 -20.75 -9.80 25.97
C LEU A 941 -21.03 -10.87 27.03
N ALA A 942 -20.93 -12.15 26.69
CA ALA A 942 -20.89 -13.22 27.67
C ALA A 942 -19.54 -13.22 28.43
N PRO A 943 -19.51 -13.55 29.74
CA PRO A 943 -18.24 -13.68 30.46
C PRO A 943 -17.28 -14.67 29.79
N GLY A 944 -16.04 -14.24 29.53
CA GLY A 944 -15.04 -15.01 28.78
C GLY A 944 -15.17 -14.98 27.26
N GLU A 945 -16.16 -14.28 26.68
CA GLU A 945 -16.28 -14.11 25.23
C GLU A 945 -15.07 -13.34 24.67
N GLN A 946 -14.57 -13.77 23.51
CA GLN A 946 -13.45 -13.13 22.81
C GLN A 946 -13.92 -12.40 21.55
N ILE A 947 -13.32 -11.23 21.32
CA ILE A 947 -13.65 -10.32 20.23
C ILE A 947 -12.38 -9.89 19.48
N THR A 948 -12.54 -9.47 18.23
CA THR A 948 -11.49 -8.83 17.42
C THR A 948 -11.89 -7.39 17.10
N ALA A 949 -10.92 -6.54 16.79
CA ALA A 949 -11.17 -5.20 16.28
C ALA A 949 -10.12 -4.78 15.25
N GLU A 950 -10.55 -4.05 14.23
CA GLU A 950 -9.71 -3.52 13.15
C GLU A 950 -10.16 -2.11 12.77
N LEU A 951 -9.22 -1.19 12.51
CA LEU A 951 -9.51 0.16 12.07
C LEU A 951 -9.33 0.24 10.55
N HIS A 952 -10.44 0.27 9.80
CA HIS A 952 -10.42 0.17 8.35
C HIS A 952 -10.30 1.53 7.65
N SER A 953 -9.17 1.71 6.98
CA SER A 953 -9.05 2.27 5.62
C SER A 953 -7.80 1.68 4.96
N ASP A 954 -6.72 1.68 5.75
CA ASP A 954 -5.60 0.76 5.73
C ASP A 954 -5.79 -0.14 6.98
N PRO A 955 -5.87 -1.49 6.90
CA PRO A 955 -6.35 -2.32 8.02
C PRO A 955 -5.39 -2.45 9.21
N LEU A 956 -5.43 -1.49 10.13
CA LEU A 956 -4.76 -1.61 11.43
C LEU A 956 -5.49 -2.63 12.31
N ARG A 957 -4.96 -3.86 12.38
CA ARG A 957 -5.44 -4.92 13.27
C ARG A 957 -5.07 -4.62 14.72
N ILE A 958 -6.04 -4.72 15.63
CA ILE A 958 -5.82 -4.47 17.05
C ILE A 958 -5.53 -5.79 17.77
N THR A 959 -4.30 -5.94 18.24
CA THR A 959 -3.81 -7.11 18.99
C THR A 959 -3.98 -6.90 20.50
N GLY A 960 -3.80 -7.97 21.29
CA GLY A 960 -3.78 -7.88 22.76
C GLY A 960 -5.14 -7.61 23.43
N ILE A 961 -6.26 -7.77 22.72
CA ILE A 961 -7.60 -7.57 23.30
C ILE A 961 -7.88 -8.68 24.34
N PRO A 962 -8.24 -8.32 25.59
CA PRO A 962 -8.57 -9.30 26.63
C PRO A 962 -9.98 -9.86 26.45
N ALA A 963 -10.19 -11.11 26.90
CA ALA A 963 -11.53 -11.72 26.97
C ALA A 963 -12.45 -10.96 27.93
N ALA A 964 -13.76 -11.06 27.72
CA ALA A 964 -14.76 -10.36 28.52
C ALA A 964 -14.71 -10.74 30.01
N ASP A 965 -14.81 -9.74 30.88
CA ASP A 965 -14.82 -9.92 32.33
C ASP A 965 -16.12 -10.59 32.85
N ALA A 966 -16.19 -10.82 34.16
CA ALA A 966 -17.36 -11.42 34.82
C ALA A 966 -18.65 -10.58 34.72
N ALA A 967 -18.58 -9.33 34.24
CA ALA A 967 -19.71 -8.44 33.97
C ALA A 967 -20.02 -8.31 32.46
N GLY A 968 -19.33 -9.05 31.58
CA GLY A 968 -19.53 -9.00 30.14
C GLY A 968 -18.91 -7.77 29.47
N ARG A 969 -17.83 -7.23 30.05
CA ARG A 969 -17.10 -6.06 29.54
C ARG A 969 -15.70 -6.43 29.04
N VAL A 970 -15.32 -5.84 27.91
CA VAL A 970 -13.96 -5.77 27.38
C VAL A 970 -13.53 -4.31 27.32
N SER A 971 -12.25 -4.01 27.55
CA SER A 971 -11.67 -2.70 27.27
C SER A 971 -10.24 -2.83 26.80
N PHE A 972 -9.88 -2.11 25.73
CA PHE A 972 -8.54 -2.15 25.12
C PHE A 972 -8.15 -0.77 24.57
N SER A 973 -6.85 -0.56 24.33
CA SER A 973 -6.32 0.67 23.76
C SER A 973 -5.95 0.47 22.29
N VAL A 974 -6.26 1.47 21.46
CA VAL A 974 -5.89 1.55 20.05
C VAL A 974 -4.90 2.70 19.89
N ARG A 975 -3.64 2.39 19.61
CA ARG A 975 -2.63 3.38 19.21
C ARG A 975 -2.66 3.52 17.69
N VAL A 976 -2.92 4.73 17.20
CA VAL A 976 -2.87 5.05 15.77
C VAL A 976 -1.41 5.33 15.40
N PRO A 977 -0.82 4.65 14.40
CA PRO A 977 0.55 4.94 13.95
C PRO A 977 0.74 6.40 13.50
N SER A 978 1.98 6.89 13.54
CA SER A 978 2.34 8.28 13.19
C SER A 978 2.21 8.61 11.70
N ASP A 979 2.18 7.56 10.88
CA ASP A 979 2.10 7.53 9.42
C ASP A 979 0.73 7.09 8.88
N PHE A 980 -0.10 6.45 9.72
CA PHE A 980 -1.44 5.95 9.40
C PHE A 980 -2.31 7.00 8.68
N ALA A 981 -3.03 6.62 7.62
CA ALA A 981 -3.79 7.56 6.80
C ALA A 981 -4.65 8.55 7.61
N THR A 982 -4.67 9.84 7.25
CA THR A 982 -5.63 10.82 7.79
C THR A 982 -6.93 10.78 6.99
N GLY A 983 -8.07 10.94 7.66
CA GLY A 983 -9.37 10.94 7.02
C GLY A 983 -10.45 10.34 7.92
N ALA A 984 -11.48 9.77 7.30
CA ALA A 984 -12.52 9.03 7.99
C ALA A 984 -12.26 7.51 7.86
N HIS A 985 -12.32 6.81 8.98
CA HIS A 985 -12.04 5.38 9.13
C HIS A 985 -13.22 4.71 9.83
N THR A 986 -13.33 3.39 9.69
CA THR A 986 -14.32 2.61 10.44
C THR A 986 -13.61 1.62 11.36
N LEU A 987 -13.72 1.83 12.68
CA LEU A 987 -13.42 0.79 13.65
C LEU A 987 -14.52 -0.27 13.56
N ILE A 988 -14.17 -1.46 13.08
CA ILE A 988 -15.04 -2.63 13.08
C ILE A 988 -14.68 -3.48 14.28
N VAL A 989 -15.68 -3.87 15.08
CA VAL A 989 -15.53 -4.81 16.20
C VAL A 989 -16.34 -6.06 15.87
N GLN A 990 -15.76 -7.24 16.01
CA GLN A 990 -16.37 -8.53 15.64
C GLN A 990 -16.21 -9.57 16.74
N ARG A 991 -17.02 -10.62 16.69
CA ARG A 991 -16.77 -11.87 17.44
C ARG A 991 -15.76 -12.75 16.73
N ALA A 992 -15.28 -13.78 17.43
CA ALA A 992 -14.49 -14.87 16.87
C ALA A 992 -15.16 -15.65 15.72
N ASP A 993 -16.48 -15.54 15.53
CA ASP A 993 -17.22 -16.12 14.38
C ASP A 993 -17.32 -15.17 13.16
N GLY A 994 -16.69 -13.99 13.24
CA GLY A 994 -16.75 -12.95 12.20
C GLY A 994 -17.99 -12.05 12.26
N SER A 995 -18.99 -12.34 13.11
CA SER A 995 -20.16 -11.49 13.24
C SER A 995 -19.81 -10.10 13.75
N VAL A 996 -20.18 -9.07 12.99
CA VAL A 996 -19.90 -7.67 13.33
C VAL A 996 -20.78 -7.25 14.50
N ILE A 997 -20.14 -6.85 15.60
CA ILE A 997 -20.79 -6.28 16.79
C ILE A 997 -21.12 -4.81 16.54
N ALA A 998 -20.16 -4.05 16.02
CA ALA A 998 -20.36 -2.63 15.70
C ALA A 998 -19.44 -2.15 14.57
N ARG A 999 -19.85 -1.04 13.94
CA ARG A 999 -19.04 -0.21 13.05
C ARG A 999 -19.07 1.22 13.61
N GLN A 1000 -17.94 1.67 14.16
CA GLN A 1000 -17.81 2.99 14.76
C GLN A 1000 -16.95 3.88 13.86
N GLY A 1001 -17.49 5.02 13.43
CA GLY A 1001 -16.73 6.03 12.70
C GLY A 1001 -15.66 6.67 13.59
N VAL A 1002 -14.44 6.77 13.07
CA VAL A 1002 -13.29 7.40 13.73
C VAL A 1002 -12.57 8.27 12.70
N THR A 1003 -12.28 9.52 13.02
CA THR A 1003 -11.53 10.43 12.14
C THR A 1003 -10.08 10.53 12.63
N VAL A 1004 -9.11 10.17 11.78
CA VAL A 1004 -7.69 10.38 12.08
C VAL A 1004 -7.25 11.72 11.49
N VAL A 1005 -6.67 12.57 12.33
CA VAL A 1005 -6.20 13.92 11.99
C VAL A 1005 -4.69 14.03 12.18
N ALA A 1006 -4.08 15.09 11.63
CA ALA A 1006 -2.65 15.34 11.79
C ALA A 1006 -2.31 15.68 13.27
N PRO A 1007 -1.08 15.42 13.74
CA PRO A 1007 -0.65 15.81 15.09
C PRO A 1007 -0.88 17.31 15.35
N GLY A 1008 -1.33 17.67 16.55
CA GLY A 1008 -1.70 19.03 16.95
C GLY A 1008 -3.10 19.50 16.55
N THR A 1009 -3.84 18.77 15.70
CA THR A 1009 -5.16 19.23 15.20
C THR A 1009 -6.21 19.39 16.29
N LEU A 1010 -6.23 18.52 17.32
CA LEU A 1010 -7.22 18.58 18.39
C LEU A 1010 -6.97 19.77 19.31
N ALA A 1011 -5.70 20.09 19.57
CA ALA A 1011 -5.30 21.25 20.38
C ALA A 1011 -5.83 22.58 19.79
N ALA A 1012 -5.96 22.67 18.47
CA ALA A 1012 -6.45 23.87 17.77
C ALA A 1012 -7.97 24.13 17.92
N THR A 1013 -8.77 23.14 18.38
CA THR A 1013 -10.25 23.26 18.43
C THR A 1013 -10.83 23.77 19.76
N GLY A 1014 -9.96 24.24 20.67
CA GLY A 1014 -10.24 24.49 22.08
C GLY A 1014 -11.21 25.61 22.48
N ALA A 1015 -12.21 26.02 21.67
CA ALA A 1015 -13.46 26.68 22.14
C ALA A 1015 -14.46 27.05 21.00
N GLN A 1016 -15.37 26.14 20.59
CA GLN A 1016 -16.71 26.51 20.08
C GLN A 1016 -17.77 25.40 20.32
N PRO A 1017 -19.06 25.75 20.53
CA PRO A 1017 -20.18 24.78 20.63
C PRO A 1017 -20.64 24.24 19.26
N PRO A 1018 -21.44 23.14 19.21
CA PRO A 1018 -21.62 22.35 17.99
C PRO A 1018 -22.35 23.05 16.82
N LEU A 1019 -21.89 22.74 15.60
CA LEU A 1019 -22.31 23.31 14.33
C LEU A 1019 -23.70 22.82 13.84
N ALA A 1020 -24.76 23.22 14.54
CA ALA A 1020 -26.14 23.06 14.07
C ALA A 1020 -26.73 24.31 13.39
N ALA A 1021 -26.01 25.44 13.40
CA ALA A 1021 -26.51 26.75 12.95
C ALA A 1021 -25.81 27.35 11.70
N GLY A 1022 -24.73 26.73 11.21
CA GLY A 1022 -23.84 27.33 10.19
C GLY A 1022 -24.40 27.41 8.75
N LEU A 1023 -25.42 26.63 8.41
CA LEU A 1023 -25.85 26.40 7.02
C LEU A 1023 -26.79 27.46 6.41
N LEU A 1024 -27.09 28.56 7.12
CA LEU A 1024 -28.00 29.61 6.64
C LEU A 1024 -27.33 30.94 6.27
N ALA A 1025 -26.03 31.12 6.52
CA ALA A 1025 -25.32 32.39 6.24
C ALA A 1025 -24.65 32.44 4.85
N ALA A 1026 -24.15 31.32 4.34
CA ALA A 1026 -23.35 31.29 3.09
C ALA A 1026 -24.17 31.56 1.81
N GLY A 1027 -25.49 31.33 1.84
CA GLY A 1027 -26.35 31.42 0.65
C GLY A 1027 -26.65 32.83 0.13
N LEU A 1028 -26.25 33.90 0.84
CA LEU A 1028 -26.70 35.27 0.55
C LEU A 1028 -25.64 36.22 -0.03
N LEU A 1029 -24.37 35.80 -0.15
CA LEU A 1029 -23.29 36.67 -0.67
C LEU A 1029 -22.90 36.42 -2.14
N VAL A 1030 -23.25 35.27 -2.72
CA VAL A 1030 -22.95 34.96 -4.14
C VAL A 1030 -23.88 35.73 -5.11
N ALA A 1031 -25.08 36.13 -4.66
CA ALA A 1031 -26.05 36.86 -5.48
C ALA A 1031 -25.66 38.34 -5.75
N GLY A 1032 -24.69 38.90 -5.02
CA GLY A 1032 -24.31 40.32 -5.14
C GLY A 1032 -23.29 40.64 -6.24
N GLY A 1033 -22.51 39.65 -6.70
CA GLY A 1033 -21.32 39.89 -7.54
C GLY A 1033 -21.59 40.08 -9.04
N LEU A 1034 -22.75 39.65 -9.56
CA LEU A 1034 -22.96 39.46 -11.00
C LEU A 1034 -23.44 40.71 -11.79
N ALA A 1035 -23.36 41.90 -11.19
CA ALA A 1035 -24.15 43.06 -11.63
C ALA A 1035 -23.38 44.29 -12.17
N TRP A 1036 -22.04 44.25 -12.34
CA TRP A 1036 -21.31 45.47 -12.79
C TRP A 1036 -20.04 45.30 -13.64
N THR A 1037 -20.17 44.73 -14.85
CA THR A 1037 -19.05 44.62 -15.82
C THR A 1037 -19.40 44.99 -17.28
N THR A 1038 -20.12 46.09 -17.52
CA THR A 1038 -20.18 46.68 -18.89
C THR A 1038 -20.02 48.20 -18.94
N ARG A 1039 -19.35 48.64 -20.04
CA ARG A 1039 -19.18 50.01 -20.58
C ARG A 1039 -18.03 50.88 -20.06
N ARG A 1040 -17.03 51.07 -20.94
CA ARG A 1040 -16.05 52.16 -20.97
C ARG A 1040 -16.71 53.53 -21.23
N PRO A 1041 -15.99 54.63 -20.97
CA PRO A 1041 -15.78 55.62 -22.04
C PRO A 1041 -14.29 55.89 -22.36
N ARG A 1042 -14.01 56.77 -23.33
CA ARG A 1042 -12.68 57.09 -23.89
C ARG A 1042 -12.09 58.39 -23.28
N ARG A 1043 -10.77 58.55 -23.43
CA ARG A 1043 -10.00 59.81 -23.29
C ARG A 1043 -10.71 61.00 -23.97
N ALA A 1044 -10.52 62.22 -23.44
CA ALA A 1044 -9.71 63.27 -24.09
C ALA A 1044 -9.58 64.56 -23.25
N ARG A 1045 -8.35 65.09 -23.19
CA ARG A 1045 -7.98 66.50 -22.90
C ARG A 1045 -8.29 67.05 -21.49
N ASP A 1046 -7.60 68.10 -21.05
CA ASP A 1046 -6.44 68.80 -21.67
C ASP A 1046 -5.09 68.32 -21.10
#